data_AF-A0A0R1LRW5-F1
#
_entry.id   AF-A0A0R1LRW5-F1
#
_cell.length_a   1.000
_cell.length_b   1.000
_cell.length_c   1.000
_cell.angle_alpha   90.00
_cell.angle_beta   90.00
_cell.angle_gamma   90.00
#
_symmetry.space_group_name_H-M   'P 1'
#
loop_
_entity.id
_entity.type
_entity.pdbx_description
1 polymer ?
#
loop_
_entity_poly.entity_id
_entity_poly.type
_entity_poly.pdbx_seq_one_letter_code
_entity_poly.pdbx_strand_id
1 'polypeptide(L)'
;MKLQRVTTSVLLFSTILGVSVPVQDQFTQQVAYADTDVSSTMIADISQARDEVQTLVKTLSPNMTDDATSQSPLVQTYDTHLSTVNTIETQITAYEAGKLSRSQFLTAVKNIETSLINLATPVDWQAEANLVAALLQERQTEISQSGIDQSALSTNIAKYQKYTDATTISKNTLMRSKTGLSMLWNNLVNALLQTSVDTDTDTGDTTLHDDQRTFANFMLTQLATMRQTQIKQQAVGTDASKQTALAMVTQSLANDKAKLADKTLTKTGLISLVKGFYSEYAAIIPVTTYNQASDSDRSTAIAQLQATYESVLAALNQITGYDTDVAVAKQQLSQKLATYESQIGQAQTSTAINSVMSTGQSALTALKTLKPTSDELASTLAEIQAAATAQKQVIDQDDLASTAQKLTAKATIDAQVTKYTSNANMATTTVQVLTTIKKAAISTIQATQAMHTAAATATTSTEGGLTTDQINAAINAVITTGNRKKVGIQDDQNVAANLKVAAYAAVDKLVTNYENQLRRATTLAEMTAIQASGQSAVNAFSVSAKASSTDSIKADQSTKIVYAIGKVKLYKHASLTGSVVATYAKQKRTKRPMFKVVKKTQNSDGQSVFAVKAIRSGQTGYLTASRQSVVNAYYQTTPKTIKVIATKGINQYQSKQLTGKKMAVSKGRTLRVKKLIKLGLTSRFELTNGHYVSANKKLVLATKY
;
A
#
# COMPACT_ATOMS: atom_id res chain seq x y z
N MET A 1 14.36 -15.50 -9.43
CA MET A 1 14.06 -15.91 -8.05
C MET A 1 12.79 -16.79 -7.91
N LYS A 2 11.61 -16.42 -8.44
CA LYS A 2 10.38 -17.24 -8.27
C LYS A 2 10.40 -18.61 -8.96
N LEU A 3 11.08 -18.72 -10.10
CA LEU A 3 11.11 -19.96 -10.88
C LEU A 3 12.16 -20.95 -10.39
N GLN A 4 13.30 -20.43 -9.91
CA GLN A 4 14.33 -21.19 -9.21
C GLN A 4 13.74 -21.82 -7.92
N ARG A 5 12.76 -21.15 -7.28
CA ARG A 5 11.97 -21.72 -6.19
C ARG A 5 11.06 -22.86 -6.64
N VAL A 6 10.43 -22.77 -7.82
CA VAL A 6 9.63 -23.87 -8.38
C VAL A 6 10.50 -25.09 -8.67
N THR A 7 11.64 -24.93 -9.35
CA THR A 7 12.60 -26.03 -9.59
C THR A 7 13.13 -26.64 -8.30
N THR A 8 13.42 -25.81 -7.29
CA THR A 8 13.92 -26.27 -5.98
C THR A 8 12.84 -26.94 -5.15
N SER A 9 11.60 -26.43 -5.19
CA SER A 9 10.44 -27.07 -4.54
C SER A 9 10.19 -28.44 -5.13
N VAL A 10 10.29 -28.58 -6.46
CA VAL A 10 10.13 -29.84 -7.17
C VAL A 10 11.29 -30.83 -6.91
N LEU A 11 12.54 -30.37 -6.77
CA LEU A 11 13.65 -31.19 -6.27
C LEU A 11 13.43 -31.62 -4.80
N LEU A 12 12.95 -30.71 -3.94
CA LEU A 12 12.57 -31.02 -2.55
C LEU A 12 11.51 -32.13 -2.49
N PHE A 13 10.53 -32.09 -3.40
CA PHE A 13 9.45 -33.08 -3.50
C PHE A 13 9.98 -34.49 -3.78
N SER A 14 11.05 -34.64 -4.58
CA SER A 14 11.65 -35.95 -4.85
C SER A 14 12.34 -36.58 -3.62
N THR A 15 12.98 -35.77 -2.80
CA THR A 15 13.70 -36.21 -1.59
C THR A 15 12.79 -36.49 -0.39
N ILE A 16 11.62 -35.84 -0.30
CA ILE A 16 10.66 -36.00 0.81
C ILE A 16 9.85 -37.31 0.67
N LEU A 17 9.74 -37.87 -0.52
CA LEU A 17 9.03 -39.13 -0.79
C LEU A 17 9.84 -40.40 -0.44
N GLY A 18 11.02 -40.27 0.19
CA GLY A 18 11.77 -41.41 0.74
C GLY A 18 12.60 -42.22 -0.26
N VAL A 19 12.96 -41.65 -1.41
CA VAL A 19 13.91 -42.28 -2.35
C VAL A 19 15.29 -41.71 -2.06
N SER A 20 16.10 -42.43 -1.28
CA SER A 20 17.53 -42.12 -1.12
C SER A 20 18.22 -42.24 -2.48
N VAL A 21 18.44 -41.11 -3.16
CA VAL A 21 19.40 -41.06 -4.27
C VAL A 21 20.63 -40.32 -3.78
N PRO A 22 21.84 -40.93 -3.87
CA PRO A 22 23.07 -40.21 -3.59
C PRO A 22 23.28 -39.17 -4.69
N VAL A 23 23.05 -37.89 -4.39
CA VAL A 23 23.41 -36.82 -5.30
C VAL A 23 24.90 -36.55 -5.13
N GLN A 24 25.70 -37.29 -5.91
CA GLN A 24 27.12 -37.08 -6.04
C GLN A 24 27.36 -35.77 -6.83
N ASP A 25 27.72 -34.71 -6.12
CA ASP A 25 28.65 -33.66 -6.53
C ASP A 25 28.45 -32.93 -7.89
N GLN A 26 27.21 -32.69 -8.33
CA GLN A 26 26.95 -32.05 -9.64
C GLN A 26 26.20 -30.70 -9.62
N PHE A 27 25.99 -30.03 -8.48
CA PHE A 27 25.31 -28.72 -8.45
C PHE A 27 26.04 -27.60 -7.71
N THR A 28 27.37 -27.62 -7.76
CA THR A 28 28.21 -26.48 -7.36
C THR A 28 28.41 -25.52 -8.53
N GLN A 29 27.34 -24.93 -9.07
CA GLN A 29 27.45 -23.69 -9.85
C GLN A 29 26.38 -22.68 -9.44
N GLN A 30 26.81 -21.74 -8.59
CA GLN A 30 26.12 -20.49 -8.36
C GLN A 30 25.96 -19.72 -9.69
N VAL A 31 24.73 -19.65 -10.21
CA VAL A 31 24.39 -18.63 -11.20
C VAL A 31 23.39 -17.65 -10.60
N ALA A 32 23.92 -16.48 -10.26
CA ALA A 32 23.16 -15.34 -9.78
C ALA A 32 22.36 -14.70 -10.94
N TYR A 33 21.11 -15.14 -11.15
CA TYR A 33 20.20 -14.52 -12.11
C TYR A 33 19.40 -13.39 -11.45
N ALA A 34 19.89 -12.18 -11.62
CA ALA A 34 19.08 -10.97 -11.48
C ALA A 34 18.43 -10.71 -12.83
N ASP A 35 17.15 -11.06 -13.04
CA ASP A 35 16.49 -10.61 -14.26
C ASP A 35 15.02 -10.20 -14.15
N THR A 36 14.74 -9.16 -14.92
CA THR A 36 13.46 -8.48 -15.11
C THR A 36 12.83 -8.80 -16.46
N ASP A 37 13.34 -9.78 -17.20
CA ASP A 37 12.70 -10.39 -18.38
C ASP A 37 12.76 -11.93 -18.30
N VAL A 38 11.78 -12.62 -18.90
CA VAL A 38 11.81 -14.08 -19.09
C VAL A 38 12.74 -14.35 -20.27
N SER A 39 13.98 -14.74 -20.02
CA SER A 39 14.97 -15.06 -21.06
C SER A 39 14.70 -16.44 -21.67
N SER A 40 15.27 -16.72 -22.85
CA SER A 40 15.29 -18.07 -23.44
C SER A 40 15.99 -19.10 -22.53
N THR A 41 16.91 -18.65 -21.68
CA THR A 41 17.53 -19.50 -20.65
C THR A 41 16.55 -19.85 -19.54
N MET A 42 15.64 -18.95 -19.15
CA MET A 42 14.59 -19.24 -18.17
C MET A 42 13.60 -20.31 -18.66
N ILE A 43 13.30 -20.33 -19.97
CA ILE A 43 12.47 -21.36 -20.60
C ILE A 43 13.21 -22.70 -20.69
N ALA A 44 14.51 -22.67 -20.99
CA ALA A 44 15.36 -23.86 -20.99
C ALA A 44 15.52 -24.48 -19.59
N ASP A 45 15.71 -23.66 -18.56
CA ASP A 45 15.83 -24.13 -17.17
C ASP A 45 14.52 -24.75 -16.64
N ILE A 46 13.37 -24.18 -17.04
CA ILE A 46 12.05 -24.79 -16.78
C ILE A 46 11.95 -26.14 -17.48
N SER A 47 12.34 -26.20 -18.76
CA SER A 47 12.24 -27.39 -19.60
C SER A 47 13.15 -28.51 -19.08
N GLN A 48 14.36 -28.17 -18.63
CA GLN A 48 15.28 -29.11 -18.01
C GLN A 48 14.75 -29.63 -16.67
N ALA A 49 14.28 -28.74 -15.79
CA ALA A 49 13.65 -29.14 -14.52
C ALA A 49 12.43 -30.05 -14.74
N ARG A 50 11.65 -29.80 -15.80
CA ARG A 50 10.54 -30.66 -16.25
C ARG A 50 11.03 -32.03 -16.67
N ASP A 51 12.05 -32.11 -17.52
CA ASP A 51 12.55 -33.38 -18.06
C ASP A 51 13.14 -34.26 -16.95
N GLU A 52 13.84 -33.64 -16.00
CA GLU A 52 14.36 -34.32 -14.81
C GLU A 52 13.23 -34.89 -13.94
N VAL A 53 12.13 -34.16 -13.77
CA VAL A 53 10.96 -34.60 -12.98
C VAL A 53 10.19 -35.70 -13.68
N GLN A 54 9.91 -35.55 -14.97
CA GLN A 54 9.25 -36.58 -15.76
C GLN A 54 10.10 -37.85 -15.87
N THR A 55 11.42 -37.71 -15.96
CA THR A 55 12.36 -38.85 -15.93
C THR A 55 12.29 -39.54 -14.58
N LEU A 56 12.38 -38.79 -13.48
CA LEU A 56 12.30 -39.33 -12.13
C LEU A 56 10.99 -40.07 -11.89
N VAL A 57 9.87 -39.47 -12.30
CA VAL A 57 8.51 -40.04 -12.30
C VAL A 57 8.46 -41.38 -13.04
N LYS A 58 9.05 -41.44 -14.24
CA LYS A 58 9.12 -42.67 -15.05
C LYS A 58 10.03 -43.74 -14.44
N THR A 59 11.12 -43.38 -13.76
CA THR A 59 11.99 -44.34 -13.05
C THR A 59 11.37 -44.87 -11.76
N LEU A 60 10.44 -44.14 -11.14
CA LEU A 60 9.76 -44.55 -9.91
C LEU A 60 8.50 -45.39 -10.18
N SER A 61 7.81 -45.16 -11.32
CA SER A 61 6.63 -45.94 -11.73
C SER A 61 6.79 -47.47 -11.70
N PRO A 62 7.93 -48.08 -12.09
CA PRO A 62 8.10 -49.55 -12.04
C PRO A 62 8.34 -50.12 -10.64
N ASN A 63 8.81 -49.31 -9.68
CA ASN A 63 9.05 -49.73 -8.29
C ASN A 63 7.84 -49.51 -7.38
N MET A 64 6.76 -48.91 -7.91
CA MET A 64 5.45 -48.83 -7.28
C MET A 64 4.60 -49.97 -7.84
N THR A 65 4.89 -51.20 -7.40
CA THR A 65 4.26 -52.42 -7.92
C THR A 65 2.73 -52.37 -7.92
N ASP A 66 2.16 -52.83 -9.03
CA ASP A 66 0.75 -53.09 -9.32
C ASP A 66 0.02 -53.93 -8.25
N ASP A 67 -0.41 -53.32 -7.16
CA ASP A 67 -1.64 -53.77 -6.50
C ASP A 67 -2.76 -52.75 -6.80
N ALA A 68 -3.41 -53.00 -7.93
CA ALA A 68 -4.52 -52.20 -8.45
C ALA A 68 -5.78 -52.22 -7.54
N THR A 69 -5.73 -52.84 -6.35
CA THR A 69 -6.84 -52.84 -5.39
C THR A 69 -6.62 -52.03 -4.11
N SER A 70 -5.43 -51.45 -3.91
CA SER A 70 -5.16 -50.54 -2.79
C SER A 70 -4.20 -49.44 -3.21
N GLN A 71 -4.70 -48.37 -3.84
CA GLN A 71 -3.87 -47.20 -4.10
C GLN A 71 -3.44 -46.58 -2.76
N SER A 72 -2.18 -46.83 -2.40
CA SER A 72 -1.51 -46.26 -1.23
C SER A 72 -1.66 -44.73 -1.23
N PRO A 73 -1.80 -44.08 -0.06
CA PRO A 73 -1.78 -42.63 0.08
C PRO A 73 -0.66 -41.95 -0.72
N LEU A 74 0.50 -42.60 -0.79
CA LEU A 74 1.67 -42.15 -1.56
C LEU A 74 1.40 -42.02 -3.07
N VAL A 75 0.65 -42.95 -3.65
CA VAL A 75 0.29 -42.96 -5.08
C VAL A 75 -0.67 -41.81 -5.38
N GLN A 76 -1.67 -41.58 -4.52
CA GLN A 76 -2.64 -40.48 -4.71
C GLN A 76 -2.01 -39.09 -4.48
N THR A 77 -1.07 -38.98 -3.53
CA THR A 77 -0.23 -37.78 -3.36
C THR A 77 0.51 -37.50 -4.65
N TYR A 78 1.19 -38.52 -5.16
CA TYR A 78 1.99 -38.43 -6.38
C TYR A 78 1.17 -38.00 -7.60
N ASP A 79 0.01 -38.61 -7.85
CA ASP A 79 -0.88 -38.23 -8.97
C ASP A 79 -1.38 -36.78 -8.86
N THR A 80 -1.69 -36.32 -7.64
CA THR A 80 -2.14 -34.95 -7.39
C THR A 80 -1.00 -33.94 -7.65
N HIS A 81 0.21 -34.27 -7.23
CA HIS A 81 1.40 -33.46 -7.49
C HIS A 81 1.74 -33.44 -8.98
N LEU A 82 1.67 -34.59 -9.65
CA LEU A 82 1.92 -34.72 -11.09
C LEU A 82 0.93 -33.89 -11.91
N SER A 83 -0.35 -33.92 -11.57
CA SER A 83 -1.38 -33.07 -12.20
C SER A 83 -1.11 -31.57 -12.02
N THR A 84 -0.63 -31.16 -10.84
CA THR A 84 -0.24 -29.78 -10.54
C THR A 84 0.99 -29.35 -11.37
N VAL A 85 1.96 -30.24 -11.55
CA VAL A 85 3.13 -30.03 -12.42
C VAL A 85 2.72 -29.93 -13.90
N ASN A 86 1.82 -30.79 -14.37
CA ASN A 86 1.27 -30.73 -15.74
C ASN A 86 0.48 -29.44 -16.02
N THR A 87 -0.09 -28.82 -14.97
CA THR A 87 -0.71 -27.49 -15.08
C THR A 87 0.34 -26.42 -15.39
N ILE A 88 1.57 -26.52 -14.86
CA ILE A 88 2.68 -25.60 -15.18
C ILE A 88 3.01 -25.71 -16.67
N GLU A 89 3.07 -26.93 -17.21
CA GLU A 89 3.35 -27.22 -18.63
C GLU A 89 2.34 -26.55 -19.57
N THR A 90 1.06 -26.61 -19.20
CA THR A 90 -0.01 -25.93 -19.94
C THR A 90 0.17 -24.41 -19.94
N GLN A 91 0.59 -23.83 -18.80
CA GLN A 91 0.82 -22.38 -18.67
C GLN A 91 2.08 -21.91 -19.40
N ILE A 92 3.15 -22.72 -19.42
CA ILE A 92 4.37 -22.45 -20.20
C ILE A 92 4.05 -22.44 -21.69
N THR A 93 3.39 -23.50 -22.17
CA THR A 93 3.02 -23.64 -23.58
C THR A 93 2.12 -22.49 -24.05
N ALA A 94 1.17 -22.07 -23.20
CA ALA A 94 0.32 -20.92 -23.50
C ALA A 94 1.09 -19.58 -23.49
N TYR A 95 2.11 -19.43 -22.65
CA TYR A 95 2.99 -18.25 -22.67
C TYR A 95 3.87 -18.20 -23.91
N GLU A 96 4.49 -19.32 -24.29
CA GLU A 96 5.31 -19.46 -25.50
C GLU A 96 4.51 -19.21 -26.78
N ALA A 97 3.27 -19.69 -26.83
CA ALA A 97 2.34 -19.43 -27.92
C ALA A 97 1.80 -17.99 -27.93
N GLY A 98 2.25 -17.11 -27.02
CA GLY A 98 1.80 -15.72 -26.91
C GLY A 98 0.37 -15.56 -26.40
N LYS A 99 -0.26 -16.63 -25.92
CA LYS A 99 -1.64 -16.66 -25.40
C LYS A 99 -1.75 -16.14 -23.96
N LEU A 100 -0.64 -16.08 -23.22
CA LEU A 100 -0.55 -15.47 -21.90
C LEU A 100 0.41 -14.28 -21.90
N SER A 101 0.02 -13.18 -21.26
CA SER A 101 0.97 -12.12 -20.92
C SER A 101 1.92 -12.55 -19.81
N ARG A 102 3.10 -11.93 -19.71
CA ARG A 102 4.08 -12.22 -18.65
C ARG A 102 3.50 -12.09 -17.24
N SER A 103 2.62 -11.11 -17.02
CA SER A 103 1.96 -10.96 -15.71
C SER A 103 1.02 -12.13 -15.43
N GLN A 104 0.27 -12.60 -16.43
CA GLN A 104 -0.62 -13.74 -16.28
C GLN A 104 0.17 -15.04 -16.05
N PHE A 105 1.26 -15.25 -16.79
CA PHE A 105 2.16 -16.40 -16.60
C PHE A 105 2.80 -16.40 -15.20
N LEU A 106 3.36 -15.26 -14.76
CA LEU A 106 3.96 -15.16 -13.41
C LEU A 106 2.93 -15.32 -12.29
N THR A 107 1.70 -14.85 -12.48
CA THR A 107 0.59 -15.10 -11.55
C THR A 107 0.22 -16.58 -11.53
N ALA A 108 0.10 -17.23 -12.69
CA ALA A 108 -0.19 -18.65 -12.78
C ALA A 108 0.90 -19.50 -12.10
N VAL A 109 2.18 -19.23 -12.36
CA VAL A 109 3.31 -19.89 -11.71
C VAL A 109 3.28 -19.67 -10.19
N LYS A 110 3.00 -18.44 -9.73
CA LYS A 110 2.89 -18.15 -8.28
C LYS A 110 1.71 -18.90 -7.64
N ASN A 111 0.59 -19.00 -8.35
CA ASN A 111 -0.57 -19.75 -7.85
C ASN A 111 -0.22 -21.23 -7.72
N ILE A 112 0.51 -21.79 -8.68
CA ILE A 112 0.96 -23.19 -8.63
C ILE A 112 2.02 -23.41 -7.53
N GLU A 113 2.98 -22.50 -7.37
CA GLU A 113 3.93 -22.50 -6.23
C GLU A 113 3.16 -22.52 -4.89
N THR A 114 2.12 -21.70 -4.78
CA THR A 114 1.25 -21.64 -3.60
C THR A 114 0.48 -22.95 -3.40
N SER A 115 -0.07 -23.54 -4.48
CA SER A 115 -0.76 -24.83 -4.45
C SER A 115 0.17 -25.97 -4.02
N LEU A 116 1.40 -26.01 -4.53
CA LEU A 116 2.41 -27.00 -4.16
C LEU A 116 2.82 -26.87 -2.69
N ILE A 117 3.07 -25.65 -2.21
CA ILE A 117 3.41 -25.40 -0.81
C ILE A 117 2.26 -25.83 0.13
N ASN A 118 1.02 -25.68 -0.31
CA ASN A 118 -0.17 -25.99 0.45
C ASN A 118 -0.57 -27.48 0.41
N LEU A 119 0.07 -28.33 -0.40
CA LEU A 119 -0.18 -29.77 -0.38
C LEU A 119 0.43 -30.39 0.89
N ALA A 120 -0.32 -31.29 1.52
CA ALA A 120 0.09 -32.03 2.70
C ALA A 120 0.90 -33.27 2.30
N THR A 121 1.97 -33.55 3.05
CA THR A 121 2.86 -34.69 2.85
C THR A 121 2.44 -35.89 3.72
N PRO A 122 2.94 -37.10 3.45
CA PRO A 122 2.72 -38.26 4.32
C PRO A 122 3.14 -38.00 5.78
N VAL A 123 4.23 -37.27 5.98
CA VAL A 123 4.71 -36.85 7.31
C VAL A 123 3.70 -35.90 7.96
N ASP A 124 3.08 -34.99 7.20
CA ASP A 124 2.03 -34.10 7.72
C ASP A 124 0.79 -34.89 8.15
N TRP A 125 0.35 -35.88 7.36
CA TRP A 125 -0.80 -36.72 7.71
C TRP A 125 -0.54 -37.61 8.91
N GLN A 126 0.63 -38.23 8.99
CA GLN A 126 0.99 -39.07 10.13
C GLN A 126 1.10 -38.25 11.42
N ALA A 127 1.70 -37.06 11.33
CA ALA A 127 1.81 -36.14 12.45
C ALA A 127 0.42 -35.69 12.93
N GLU A 128 -0.48 -35.33 12.02
CA GLU A 128 -1.86 -34.94 12.36
C GLU A 128 -2.65 -36.11 12.96
N ALA A 129 -2.52 -37.32 12.40
CA ALA A 129 -3.18 -38.52 12.93
C ALA A 129 -2.74 -38.82 14.37
N ASN A 130 -1.43 -38.73 14.64
CA ASN A 130 -0.87 -38.92 15.98
C ASN A 130 -1.36 -37.84 16.95
N LEU A 131 -1.45 -36.59 16.51
CA LEU A 131 -1.98 -35.49 17.30
C LEU A 131 -3.45 -35.72 17.66
N VAL A 132 -4.29 -36.03 16.67
CA VAL A 132 -5.72 -36.34 16.89
C VAL A 132 -5.85 -37.48 17.90
N ALA A 133 -5.07 -38.56 17.74
CA ALA A 133 -5.09 -39.70 18.66
C ALA A 133 -4.76 -39.29 20.11
N ALA A 134 -3.70 -38.51 20.32
CA ALA A 134 -3.29 -38.05 21.64
C ALA A 134 -4.36 -37.16 22.31
N LEU A 135 -4.99 -36.27 21.56
CA LEU A 135 -6.03 -35.38 22.09
C LEU A 135 -7.32 -36.10 22.45
N LEU A 136 -7.75 -37.05 21.61
CA LEU A 136 -8.92 -37.87 21.90
C LEU A 136 -8.69 -38.76 23.12
N GLN A 137 -7.50 -39.33 23.26
CA GLN A 137 -7.13 -40.15 24.40
C GLN A 137 -7.15 -39.35 25.72
N GLU A 138 -6.59 -38.14 25.72
CA GLU A 138 -6.58 -37.28 26.90
C GLU A 138 -8.00 -36.90 27.34
N ARG A 139 -8.87 -36.46 26.39
CA ARG A 139 -10.28 -36.18 26.73
C ARG A 139 -11.02 -37.41 27.23
N GLN A 140 -10.76 -38.58 26.66
CA GLN A 140 -11.37 -39.82 27.13
C GLN A 140 -10.93 -40.16 28.56
N THR A 141 -9.69 -39.86 28.92
CA THR A 141 -9.15 -40.07 30.26
C THR A 141 -9.79 -39.09 31.26
N GLU A 142 -9.90 -37.81 30.92
CA GLU A 142 -10.59 -36.82 31.76
C GLU A 142 -12.06 -37.19 32.01
N ILE A 143 -12.79 -37.65 30.98
CA ILE A 143 -14.18 -38.14 31.13
C ILE A 143 -14.24 -39.34 32.08
N SER A 144 -13.33 -40.30 31.90
CA SER A 144 -13.32 -41.52 32.72
C SER A 144 -12.99 -41.23 34.18
N GLN A 145 -12.23 -40.16 34.45
CA GLN A 145 -11.87 -39.71 35.78
C GLN A 145 -12.92 -38.81 36.42
N SER A 146 -13.74 -38.10 35.64
CA SER A 146 -14.76 -37.18 36.17
C SER A 146 -15.96 -37.90 36.77
N GLY A 147 -16.28 -39.12 36.31
CA GLY A 147 -17.44 -39.90 36.78
C GLY A 147 -18.79 -39.30 36.41
N ILE A 148 -18.83 -38.34 35.47
CA ILE A 148 -20.00 -37.55 35.08
C ILE A 148 -20.47 -37.95 33.67
N ASP A 149 -21.77 -37.86 33.39
CA ASP A 149 -22.31 -38.06 32.03
C ASP A 149 -21.83 -36.95 31.08
N GLN A 150 -20.91 -37.33 30.18
CA GLN A 150 -20.32 -36.47 29.16
C GLN A 150 -20.68 -36.97 27.75
N SER A 151 -21.95 -37.31 27.53
CA SER A 151 -22.48 -37.82 26.25
C SER A 151 -22.17 -36.92 25.04
N ALA A 152 -22.22 -35.59 25.21
CA ALA A 152 -21.88 -34.63 24.15
C ALA A 152 -20.40 -34.69 23.76
N LEU A 153 -19.49 -34.75 24.75
CA LEU A 153 -18.05 -34.86 24.50
C LEU A 153 -17.68 -36.24 23.94
N SER A 154 -18.33 -37.30 24.44
CA SER A 154 -18.17 -38.68 23.92
C SER A 154 -18.62 -38.78 22.46
N THR A 155 -19.70 -38.10 22.07
CA THR A 155 -20.16 -37.99 20.68
C THR A 155 -19.13 -37.27 19.82
N ASN A 156 -18.55 -36.19 20.31
CA ASN A 156 -17.48 -35.47 19.62
C ASN A 156 -16.23 -36.34 19.45
N ILE A 157 -15.82 -37.11 20.46
CA ILE A 157 -14.69 -38.04 20.37
C ILE A 157 -14.94 -39.08 19.27
N ALA A 158 -16.09 -39.75 19.30
CA ALA A 158 -16.45 -40.76 18.30
C ALA A 158 -16.45 -40.20 16.87
N LYS A 159 -16.89 -38.95 16.68
CA LYS A 159 -16.91 -38.27 15.38
C LYS A 159 -15.52 -38.11 14.75
N TYR A 160 -14.49 -37.88 15.57
CA TYR A 160 -13.12 -37.64 15.09
C TYR A 160 -12.19 -38.85 15.20
N GLN A 161 -12.62 -39.95 15.84
CA GLN A 161 -11.83 -41.18 16.00
C GLN A 161 -11.25 -41.72 14.68
N LYS A 162 -12.01 -41.62 13.58
CA LYS A 162 -11.56 -42.04 12.24
C LYS A 162 -10.34 -41.29 11.70
N TYR A 163 -10.03 -40.10 12.23
CA TYR A 163 -8.86 -39.32 11.82
C TYR A 163 -7.61 -39.65 12.64
N THR A 164 -7.64 -40.70 13.46
CA THR A 164 -6.43 -41.27 14.09
C THR A 164 -5.61 -42.14 13.14
N ASP A 165 -6.15 -42.41 11.94
CA ASP A 165 -5.46 -43.12 10.87
C ASP A 165 -5.08 -42.16 9.72
N ALA A 166 -3.79 -42.06 9.46
CA ALA A 166 -3.22 -41.24 8.39
C ALA A 166 -3.76 -41.64 6.99
N THR A 167 -4.06 -42.92 6.79
CA THR A 167 -4.65 -43.41 5.54
C THR A 167 -6.04 -42.82 5.33
N THR A 168 -6.85 -42.77 6.38
CA THR A 168 -8.18 -42.14 6.36
C THR A 168 -8.10 -40.63 6.11
N ILE A 169 -7.15 -39.92 6.73
CA ILE A 169 -6.92 -38.49 6.46
C ILE A 169 -6.57 -38.27 4.99
N SER A 170 -5.62 -39.03 4.43
CA SER A 170 -5.14 -38.84 3.06
C SER A 170 -6.20 -39.06 1.98
N LYS A 171 -7.15 -39.98 2.21
CA LYS A 171 -8.25 -40.27 1.29
C LYS A 171 -9.22 -39.10 1.17
N ASN A 172 -9.36 -38.29 2.21
CA ASN A 172 -10.23 -37.12 2.20
C ASN A 172 -9.61 -35.99 1.37
N THR A 173 -10.25 -35.65 0.25
CA THR A 173 -9.77 -34.62 -0.70
C THR A 173 -9.59 -33.25 -0.08
N LEU A 174 -10.40 -32.86 0.91
CA LEU A 174 -10.23 -31.59 1.62
C LEU A 174 -8.93 -31.59 2.44
N MET A 175 -8.58 -32.72 3.08
CA MET A 175 -7.43 -32.88 3.98
C MET A 175 -6.11 -33.17 3.27
N ARG A 176 -6.11 -33.26 1.94
CA ARG A 176 -4.88 -33.34 1.14
C ARG A 176 -4.09 -32.03 1.10
N SER A 177 -4.68 -30.94 1.61
CA SER A 177 -4.00 -29.65 1.77
C SER A 177 -3.73 -29.35 3.24
N LYS A 178 -2.65 -28.61 3.51
CA LYS A 178 -2.33 -28.06 4.84
C LYS A 178 -3.44 -27.14 5.35
N THR A 179 -4.11 -26.43 4.45
CA THR A 179 -5.32 -25.66 4.79
C THR A 179 -6.45 -26.58 5.28
N GLY A 180 -6.65 -27.72 4.63
CA GLY A 180 -7.65 -28.71 5.05
C GLY A 180 -7.33 -29.39 6.37
N LEU A 181 -6.06 -29.70 6.63
CA LEU A 181 -5.60 -30.16 7.95
C LEU A 181 -5.85 -29.08 9.02
N SER A 182 -5.57 -27.82 8.71
CA SER A 182 -5.90 -26.70 9.61
C SER A 182 -7.40 -26.56 9.86
N MET A 183 -8.26 -26.83 8.87
CA MET A 183 -9.72 -26.86 9.07
C MET A 183 -10.14 -28.03 9.96
N LEU A 184 -9.58 -29.22 9.76
CA LEU A 184 -9.79 -30.37 10.66
C LEU A 184 -9.41 -30.01 12.10
N TRP A 185 -8.22 -29.43 12.29
CA TRP A 185 -7.74 -28.94 13.57
C TRP A 185 -8.70 -27.94 14.21
N ASN A 186 -9.11 -26.89 13.48
CA ASN A 186 -10.01 -25.87 13.99
C ASN A 186 -11.36 -26.44 14.43
N ASN A 187 -11.85 -27.46 13.72
CA ASN A 187 -13.08 -28.16 14.05
C ASN A 187 -12.92 -29.07 15.28
N LEU A 188 -11.76 -29.72 15.41
CA LEU A 188 -11.41 -30.54 16.58
C LEU A 188 -11.29 -29.67 17.84
N VAL A 189 -10.58 -28.54 17.78
CA VAL A 189 -10.46 -27.60 18.89
C VAL A 189 -11.82 -27.10 19.34
N ASN A 190 -12.69 -26.72 18.39
CA ASN A 190 -14.05 -26.32 18.79
C ASN A 190 -14.79 -27.47 19.46
N ALA A 191 -14.75 -28.67 18.88
CA ALA A 191 -15.50 -29.80 19.43
C ALA A 191 -15.00 -30.27 20.81
N LEU A 192 -13.69 -30.22 21.05
CA LEU A 192 -13.09 -30.75 22.28
C LEU A 192 -12.85 -29.68 23.35
N LEU A 193 -12.70 -28.40 22.99
CA LEU A 193 -12.41 -27.33 23.95
C LEU A 193 -13.66 -26.51 24.34
N GLN A 194 -14.73 -26.55 23.53
CA GLN A 194 -15.94 -25.78 23.80
C GLN A 194 -16.77 -26.35 24.96
N THR A 195 -16.68 -27.65 25.23
CA THR A 195 -17.40 -28.32 26.32
C THR A 195 -16.44 -28.59 27.47
N SER A 196 -16.83 -28.16 28.68
CA SER A 196 -16.12 -28.46 29.93
C SER A 196 -16.47 -29.88 30.37
N VAL A 197 -15.52 -30.59 30.99
CA VAL A 197 -15.82 -31.85 31.71
C VAL A 197 -16.40 -31.60 33.11
N ASP A 198 -16.39 -30.34 33.57
CA ASP A 198 -16.96 -29.88 34.83
C ASP A 198 -18.45 -29.49 34.70
N THR A 199 -19.18 -29.57 35.81
CA THR A 199 -20.66 -29.59 35.90
C THR A 199 -21.35 -28.23 35.89
N ASP A 200 -20.63 -27.11 35.81
CA ASP A 200 -21.29 -25.81 35.93
C ASP A 200 -22.15 -25.54 34.68
N THR A 201 -23.43 -25.28 34.89
CA THR A 201 -24.42 -25.04 33.83
C THR A 201 -24.26 -23.67 33.16
N ASP A 202 -23.14 -22.98 33.44
CA ASP A 202 -22.84 -21.66 32.91
C ASP A 202 -22.43 -21.76 31.43
N THR A 203 -23.37 -21.38 30.58
CA THR A 203 -23.23 -21.36 29.12
C THR A 203 -22.64 -20.04 28.61
N GLY A 204 -22.30 -19.10 29.50
CA GLY A 204 -21.71 -17.81 29.17
C GLY A 204 -20.27 -17.87 28.65
N ASP A 205 -19.86 -16.88 27.84
CA ASP A 205 -18.49 -16.73 27.31
C ASP A 205 -17.47 -16.28 28.39
N THR A 206 -17.96 -15.87 29.57
CA THR A 206 -17.19 -15.23 30.64
C THR A 206 -16.53 -16.20 31.63
N THR A 207 -17.04 -17.43 31.74
CA THR A 207 -16.59 -18.41 32.74
C THR A 207 -15.76 -19.49 32.06
N LEU A 208 -14.47 -19.53 32.38
CA LEU A 208 -13.52 -20.50 31.82
C LEU A 208 -13.08 -21.48 32.89
N HIS A 209 -13.34 -22.77 32.67
CA HIS A 209 -13.06 -23.82 33.65
C HIS A 209 -11.59 -24.27 33.63
N ASP A 210 -11.13 -24.80 34.77
CA ASP A 210 -9.74 -25.22 34.97
C ASP A 210 -9.38 -26.45 34.11
N ASP A 211 -10.33 -27.34 33.83
CA ASP A 211 -10.15 -28.46 32.90
C ASP A 211 -9.88 -27.96 31.48
N GLN A 212 -10.58 -26.93 31.01
CA GLN A 212 -10.40 -26.36 29.69
C GLN A 212 -9.03 -25.70 29.56
N ARG A 213 -8.55 -25.02 30.61
CA ARG A 213 -7.18 -24.48 30.63
C ARG A 213 -6.12 -25.59 30.63
N THR A 214 -6.36 -26.65 31.41
CA THR A 214 -5.46 -27.81 31.49
C THR A 214 -5.36 -28.52 30.15
N PHE A 215 -6.49 -28.81 29.52
CA PHE A 215 -6.55 -29.43 28.20
C PHE A 215 -5.99 -28.51 27.10
N ALA A 216 -6.20 -27.20 27.17
CA ALA A 216 -5.56 -26.24 26.26
C ALA A 216 -4.03 -26.26 26.39
N ASN A 217 -3.49 -26.31 27.60
CA ASN A 217 -2.05 -26.46 27.83
C ASN A 217 -1.51 -27.79 27.26
N PHE A 218 -2.27 -28.88 27.41
CA PHE A 218 -1.95 -30.17 26.78
C PHE A 218 -1.91 -30.04 25.25
N MET A 219 -2.94 -29.46 24.63
CA MET A 219 -2.99 -29.22 23.18
C MET A 219 -1.80 -28.42 22.67
N LEU A 220 -1.47 -27.29 23.31
CA LEU A 220 -0.30 -26.47 22.92
C LEU A 220 1.01 -27.27 22.99
N THR A 221 1.15 -28.13 24.00
CA THR A 221 2.33 -28.97 24.18
C THR A 221 2.44 -30.07 23.13
N GLN A 222 1.33 -30.74 22.80
CA GLN A 222 1.29 -31.74 21.73
C GLN A 222 1.56 -31.13 20.36
N LEU A 223 1.02 -29.94 20.08
CA LEU A 223 1.29 -29.20 18.85
C LEU A 223 2.76 -28.85 18.69
N ALA A 224 3.39 -28.32 19.75
CA ALA A 224 4.82 -28.02 19.73
C ALA A 224 5.64 -29.30 19.47
N THR A 225 5.30 -30.41 20.15
CA THR A 225 5.98 -31.71 19.99
C THR A 225 5.84 -32.26 18.57
N MET A 226 4.63 -32.21 18.01
CA MET A 226 4.36 -32.56 16.62
C MET A 226 5.26 -31.77 15.68
N ARG A 227 5.32 -30.44 15.85
CA ARG A 227 6.13 -29.58 14.98
C ARG A 227 7.63 -29.83 15.12
N GLN A 228 8.12 -30.02 16.34
CA GLN A 228 9.53 -30.37 16.57
C GLN A 228 9.90 -31.68 15.87
N THR A 229 9.00 -32.68 15.91
CA THR A 229 9.19 -33.96 15.23
C THR A 229 9.25 -33.79 13.72
N GLN A 230 8.31 -33.03 13.14
CA GLN A 230 8.32 -32.69 11.72
C GLN A 230 9.62 -31.96 11.33
N ILE A 231 10.11 -31.00 12.13
CA ILE A 231 11.37 -30.29 11.87
C ILE A 231 12.58 -31.23 11.89
N LYS A 232 12.64 -32.16 12.85
CA LYS A 232 13.73 -33.13 12.95
C LYS A 232 13.73 -34.10 11.77
N GLN A 233 12.55 -34.54 11.34
CA GLN A 233 12.34 -35.47 10.23
C GLN A 233 12.46 -34.82 8.85
N GLN A 234 12.54 -33.48 8.75
CA GLN A 234 12.77 -32.82 7.48
C GLN A 234 14.16 -33.17 6.94
N ALA A 235 14.21 -33.62 5.68
CA ALA A 235 15.45 -33.99 5.00
C ALA A 235 16.37 -32.80 4.67
N VAL A 236 15.84 -31.56 4.69
CA VAL A 236 16.55 -30.34 4.28
C VAL A 236 16.83 -29.39 5.44
N GLY A 237 17.87 -28.57 5.30
CA GLY A 237 18.35 -27.63 6.32
C GLY A 237 19.57 -28.16 7.05
N THR A 238 20.53 -27.27 7.35
CA THR A 238 21.68 -27.62 8.20
C THR A 238 21.21 -27.91 9.62
N ASP A 239 21.98 -28.68 10.39
CA ASP A 239 21.67 -28.96 11.80
C ASP A 239 21.48 -27.66 12.60
N ALA A 240 22.32 -26.65 12.33
CA ALA A 240 22.18 -25.31 12.89
C ALA A 240 20.82 -24.66 12.56
N SER A 241 20.37 -24.77 11.31
CA SER A 241 19.09 -24.19 10.88
C SER A 241 17.87 -24.91 11.48
N LYS A 242 17.96 -26.23 11.65
CA LYS A 242 16.94 -27.03 12.33
C LYS A 242 16.91 -26.67 13.82
N GLN A 243 18.08 -26.49 14.45
CA GLN A 243 18.19 -26.08 15.84
C GLN A 243 17.60 -24.68 16.09
N THR A 244 17.83 -23.72 15.20
CA THR A 244 17.18 -22.40 15.27
C THR A 244 15.66 -22.50 15.17
N ALA A 245 15.14 -23.30 14.23
CA ALA A 245 13.70 -23.51 14.10
C ALA A 245 13.09 -24.18 15.34
N LEU A 246 13.78 -25.16 15.92
CA LEU A 246 13.38 -25.79 17.19
C LEU A 246 13.34 -24.78 18.35
N ALA A 247 14.33 -23.88 18.43
CA ALA A 247 14.35 -22.83 19.45
C ALA A 247 13.17 -21.84 19.31
N MET A 248 12.78 -21.50 18.07
CA MET A 248 11.61 -20.65 17.82
C MET A 248 10.30 -21.32 18.26
N VAL A 249 10.15 -22.62 17.99
CA VAL A 249 9.02 -23.43 18.46
C VAL A 249 8.96 -23.43 20.00
N THR A 250 10.10 -23.59 20.68
CA THR A 250 10.16 -23.53 22.14
C THR A 250 9.79 -22.15 22.69
N GLN A 251 10.29 -21.07 22.09
CA GLN A 251 10.01 -19.71 22.56
C GLN A 251 8.54 -19.32 22.37
N SER A 252 7.94 -19.66 21.23
CA SER A 252 6.53 -19.37 20.99
C SER A 252 5.66 -20.14 21.99
N LEU A 253 6.07 -21.35 22.41
CA LEU A 253 5.29 -22.18 23.34
C LEU A 253 5.26 -21.51 24.70
N ALA A 254 6.41 -20.99 25.14
CA ALA A 254 6.52 -20.22 26.37
C ALA A 254 5.62 -18.97 26.34
N ASN A 255 5.61 -18.23 25.23
CA ASN A 255 4.80 -17.02 25.09
C ASN A 255 3.29 -17.31 25.19
N ASP A 256 2.80 -18.34 24.53
CA ASP A 256 1.37 -18.65 24.54
C ASP A 256 0.91 -19.35 25.82
N LYS A 257 1.80 -20.12 26.48
CA LYS A 257 1.55 -20.56 27.87
C LYS A 257 1.44 -19.39 28.84
N ALA A 258 2.22 -18.31 28.64
CA ALA A 258 2.08 -17.10 29.45
C ALA A 258 0.73 -16.40 29.20
N LYS A 259 0.23 -16.35 27.96
CA LYS A 259 -1.12 -15.85 27.64
C LYS A 259 -2.22 -16.74 28.23
N LEU A 260 -2.03 -18.06 28.23
CA LEU A 260 -2.96 -19.01 28.83
C LEU A 260 -3.11 -18.83 30.35
N ALA A 261 -2.05 -18.37 31.01
CA ALA A 261 -2.04 -18.08 32.45
C ALA A 261 -2.79 -16.78 32.82
N ASP A 262 -3.20 -15.96 31.84
CA ASP A 262 -3.99 -14.77 32.09
C ASP A 262 -5.39 -15.13 32.61
N LYS A 263 -5.71 -14.64 33.81
CA LYS A 263 -7.01 -14.87 34.47
C LYS A 263 -8.16 -14.14 33.80
N THR A 264 -7.88 -13.13 32.97
CA THR A 264 -8.89 -12.38 32.20
C THR A 264 -9.27 -13.05 30.88
N LEU A 265 -8.63 -14.17 30.54
CA LEU A 265 -8.87 -14.90 29.30
C LEU A 265 -10.28 -15.50 29.26
N THR A 266 -11.08 -15.08 28.28
CA THR A 266 -12.43 -15.62 28.02
C THR A 266 -12.38 -16.96 27.29
N LYS A 267 -13.51 -17.66 27.24
CA LYS A 267 -13.64 -18.94 26.50
C LYS A 267 -13.37 -18.77 25.00
N THR A 268 -13.92 -17.73 24.39
CA THR A 268 -13.61 -17.37 22.98
C THR A 268 -12.15 -16.97 22.80
N GLY A 269 -11.56 -16.27 23.77
CA GLY A 269 -10.14 -15.93 23.80
C GLY A 269 -9.23 -17.16 23.85
N LEU A 270 -9.58 -18.15 24.66
CA LEU A 270 -8.87 -19.43 24.77
C LEU A 270 -8.90 -20.21 23.45
N ILE A 271 -10.08 -20.38 22.86
CA ILE A 271 -10.24 -21.06 21.57
C ILE A 271 -9.44 -20.35 20.48
N SER A 272 -9.47 -19.01 20.46
CA SER A 272 -8.71 -18.21 19.49
C SER A 272 -7.20 -18.34 19.68
N LEU A 273 -6.73 -18.37 20.93
CA LEU A 273 -5.32 -18.58 21.26
C LEU A 273 -4.82 -19.93 20.73
N VAL A 274 -5.54 -21.03 21.01
CA VAL A 274 -5.16 -22.39 20.59
C VAL A 274 -5.21 -22.54 19.06
N LYS A 275 -6.21 -21.94 18.39
CA LYS A 275 -6.26 -21.91 16.91
C LYS A 275 -5.13 -21.09 16.30
N GLY A 276 -4.85 -19.91 16.86
CA GLY A 276 -3.77 -19.03 16.44
C GLY A 276 -2.42 -19.72 16.51
N PHE A 277 -2.18 -20.46 17.59
CA PHE A 277 -0.98 -21.26 17.80
C PHE A 277 -0.70 -22.24 16.65
N TYR A 278 -1.69 -23.01 16.21
CA TYR A 278 -1.51 -23.94 15.08
C TYR A 278 -1.03 -23.22 13.81
N SER A 279 -1.62 -22.05 13.53
CA SER A 279 -1.29 -21.26 12.34
C SER A 279 0.12 -20.63 12.41
N GLU A 280 0.56 -20.21 13.59
CA GLU A 280 1.89 -19.64 13.80
C GLU A 280 3.00 -20.70 13.61
N TYR A 281 2.75 -21.94 14.03
CA TYR A 281 3.76 -23.00 14.03
C TYR A 281 3.94 -23.68 12.69
N ALA A 282 2.86 -23.79 11.90
CA ALA A 282 2.93 -24.27 10.52
C ALA A 282 3.90 -23.42 9.66
N ALA A 283 4.11 -22.15 10.03
CA ALA A 283 5.00 -21.22 9.35
C ALA A 283 6.48 -21.33 9.77
N ILE A 284 6.80 -21.97 10.91
CA ILE A 284 8.18 -22.11 11.41
C ILE A 284 8.86 -23.26 10.65
N ILE A 285 9.73 -22.93 9.69
CA ILE A 285 10.50 -23.91 8.87
C ILE A 285 12.02 -23.71 9.08
N PRO A 286 12.83 -24.80 9.09
CA PRO A 286 14.29 -24.74 9.03
C PRO A 286 14.79 -23.89 7.86
N VAL A 287 15.78 -23.05 8.14
CA VAL A 287 16.41 -22.20 7.13
C VAL A 287 17.34 -23.05 6.27
N THR A 288 16.84 -23.54 5.14
CA THR A 288 17.72 -24.09 4.10
C THR A 288 18.63 -22.97 3.57
N THR A 289 19.78 -23.29 2.98
CA THR A 289 20.64 -22.32 2.26
C THR A 289 19.88 -21.53 1.19
N TYR A 290 18.68 -21.98 0.81
CA TYR A 290 17.75 -21.39 -0.15
C TYR A 290 16.64 -20.51 0.47
N ASN A 291 16.47 -20.54 1.80
CA ASN A 291 15.51 -19.74 2.58
C ASN A 291 16.16 -18.56 3.34
N GLN A 292 17.47 -18.38 3.22
CA GLN A 292 18.11 -17.17 3.72
C GLN A 292 17.57 -15.95 2.99
N ALA A 293 17.21 -14.92 3.75
CA ALA A 293 16.90 -13.61 3.19
C ALA A 293 18.06 -13.17 2.29
N SER A 294 17.75 -12.90 1.02
CA SER A 294 18.74 -12.35 0.11
C SER A 294 19.01 -10.88 0.47
N ASP A 295 20.21 -10.38 0.16
CA ASP A 295 20.50 -8.94 0.30
C ASP A 295 19.53 -8.08 -0.50
N SER A 296 18.95 -8.63 -1.58
CA SER A 296 17.89 -8.00 -2.35
C SER A 296 16.58 -7.86 -1.57
N ASP A 297 16.20 -8.85 -0.76
CA ASP A 297 14.99 -8.80 0.07
C ASP A 297 15.14 -7.76 1.19
N ARG A 298 16.31 -7.75 1.86
CA ARG A 298 16.66 -6.73 2.87
C ARG A 298 16.64 -5.34 2.26
N SER A 299 17.28 -5.17 1.10
CA SER A 299 17.33 -3.88 0.41
C SER A 299 15.94 -3.41 -0.03
N THR A 300 15.07 -4.32 -0.49
CA THR A 300 13.69 -4.00 -0.88
C THR A 300 12.85 -3.57 0.32
N ALA A 301 12.94 -4.31 1.43
CA ALA A 301 12.21 -3.99 2.66
C ALA A 301 12.67 -2.68 3.29
N ILE A 302 13.99 -2.41 3.33
CA ILE A 302 14.55 -1.12 3.76
C ILE A 302 14.03 0.02 2.88
N ALA A 303 14.03 -0.15 1.55
CA ALA A 303 13.51 0.87 0.64
C ALA A 303 12.01 1.16 0.85
N GLN A 304 11.21 0.15 1.17
CA GLN A 304 9.79 0.32 1.52
C GLN A 304 9.61 1.06 2.84
N LEU A 305 10.43 0.74 3.85
CA LEU A 305 10.41 1.42 5.14
C LEU A 305 10.83 2.89 5.03
N GLN A 306 11.84 3.17 4.21
CA GLN A 306 12.27 4.53 3.86
C GLN A 306 11.19 5.30 3.11
N ALA A 307 10.45 4.67 2.21
CA ALA A 307 9.31 5.31 1.55
C ALA A 307 8.21 5.71 2.54
N THR A 308 7.92 4.86 3.54
CA THR A 308 6.99 5.19 4.63
C THR A 308 7.52 6.34 5.48
N TYR A 309 8.81 6.33 5.84
CA TYR A 309 9.47 7.43 6.54
C TYR A 309 9.28 8.77 5.80
N GLU A 310 9.60 8.82 4.51
CA GLU A 310 9.47 10.04 3.70
C GLU A 310 8.02 10.52 3.63
N SER A 311 7.06 9.60 3.53
CA SER A 311 5.64 9.94 3.55
C SER A 311 5.19 10.53 4.89
N VAL A 312 5.66 9.99 6.02
CA VAL A 312 5.32 10.48 7.36
C VAL A 312 6.02 11.80 7.65
N LEU A 313 7.29 11.93 7.26
CA LEU A 313 8.05 13.18 7.37
C LEU A 313 7.38 14.30 6.57
N ALA A 314 6.93 14.00 5.34
CA ALA A 314 6.17 14.95 4.54
C ALA A 314 4.88 15.38 5.25
N ALA A 315 4.14 14.44 5.87
CA ALA A 315 2.93 14.77 6.63
C ALA A 315 3.22 15.64 7.86
N LEU A 316 4.27 15.33 8.63
CA LEU A 316 4.71 16.13 9.77
C LEU A 316 5.16 17.54 9.36
N ASN A 317 5.80 17.69 8.20
CA ASN A 317 6.21 19.00 7.67
C ASN A 317 5.04 19.87 7.19
N GLN A 318 3.86 19.31 6.99
CA GLN A 318 2.65 20.08 6.67
C GLN A 318 1.92 20.58 7.93
N ILE A 319 2.34 20.15 9.12
CA ILE A 319 1.79 20.64 10.39
C ILE A 319 2.44 22.00 10.68
N THR A 320 1.60 23.03 10.78
CA THR A 320 2.02 24.41 11.10
C THR A 320 1.57 24.75 12.52
N GLY A 321 2.49 25.30 13.34
CA GLY A 321 2.31 25.39 14.79
C GLY A 321 2.70 24.07 15.48
N TYR A 322 2.84 24.09 16.81
CA TYR A 322 3.18 22.90 17.62
C TYR A 322 4.61 22.36 17.34
N ASP A 323 5.56 23.28 17.21
CA ASP A 323 6.93 22.98 16.77
C ASP A 323 7.65 21.97 17.67
N THR A 324 7.38 22.00 18.97
CA THR A 324 7.96 21.07 19.96
C THR A 324 7.50 19.63 19.71
N ASP A 325 6.21 19.38 19.57
CA ASP A 325 5.65 18.03 19.34
C ASP A 325 6.01 17.49 17.97
N VAL A 326 6.00 18.35 16.96
CA VAL A 326 6.48 18.00 15.62
C VAL A 326 7.97 17.63 15.65
N ALA A 327 8.79 18.34 16.43
CA ALA A 327 10.21 18.03 16.60
C ALA A 327 10.42 16.68 17.31
N VAL A 328 9.69 16.42 18.40
CA VAL A 328 9.73 15.13 19.12
C VAL A 328 9.28 13.98 18.20
N ALA A 329 8.19 14.15 17.45
CA ALA A 329 7.71 13.14 16.51
C ALA A 329 8.73 12.86 15.40
N LYS A 330 9.39 13.89 14.84
CA LYS A 330 10.48 13.73 13.86
C LYS A 330 11.69 13.00 14.44
N GLN A 331 12.05 13.29 15.69
CA GLN A 331 13.12 12.59 16.39
C GLN A 331 12.79 11.10 16.55
N GLN A 332 11.60 10.78 17.06
CA GLN A 332 11.13 9.40 17.20
C GLN A 332 11.02 8.69 15.85
N LEU A 333 10.63 9.40 14.79
CA LEU A 333 10.53 8.87 13.43
C LEU A 333 11.90 8.38 12.93
N SER A 334 12.95 9.18 13.13
CA SER A 334 14.32 8.81 12.75
C SER A 334 14.87 7.64 13.58
N GLN A 335 14.60 7.62 14.89
CA GLN A 335 15.03 6.53 15.78
C GLN A 335 14.35 5.21 15.41
N LYS A 336 13.03 5.21 15.19
CA LYS A 336 12.29 4.02 14.78
C LYS A 336 12.75 3.49 13.42
N LEU A 337 13.02 4.37 12.45
CA LEU A 337 13.58 3.95 11.16
C LEU A 337 14.89 3.18 11.36
N ALA A 338 15.84 3.74 12.11
CA ALA A 338 17.13 3.10 12.36
C ALA A 338 16.99 1.74 13.07
N THR A 339 16.09 1.64 14.08
CA THR A 339 15.81 0.38 14.78
C THR A 339 15.31 -0.70 13.81
N TYR A 340 14.33 -0.38 12.98
CA TYR A 340 13.73 -1.38 12.08
C TYR A 340 14.61 -1.70 10.88
N GLU A 341 15.42 -0.76 10.37
CA GLU A 341 16.47 -1.06 9.37
C GLU A 341 17.50 -2.06 9.92
N SER A 342 17.92 -1.87 11.18
CA SER A 342 18.84 -2.79 11.87
C SER A 342 18.21 -4.19 12.07
N GLN A 343 16.95 -4.26 12.51
CA GLN A 343 16.23 -5.53 12.66
C GLN A 343 16.02 -6.25 11.32
N ILE A 344 15.74 -5.53 10.23
CA ILE A 344 15.68 -6.10 8.87
C ILE A 344 17.05 -6.62 8.44
N GLY A 345 18.13 -5.89 8.76
CA GLY A 345 19.50 -6.32 8.50
C GLY A 345 19.87 -7.63 9.20
N GLN A 346 19.41 -7.79 10.44
CA GLN A 346 19.64 -8.98 11.27
C GLN A 346 18.69 -10.16 10.93
N ALA A 347 17.59 -9.91 10.21
CA ALA A 347 16.63 -10.94 9.87
C ALA A 347 17.23 -11.99 8.92
N GLN A 348 17.07 -13.27 9.30
CA GLN A 348 17.64 -14.41 8.57
C GLN A 348 16.69 -14.97 7.50
N THR A 349 15.38 -14.67 7.56
CA THR A 349 14.37 -15.22 6.64
C THR A 349 13.51 -14.13 6.01
N SER A 350 12.93 -14.38 4.82
CA SER A 350 12.01 -13.43 4.17
C SER A 350 10.74 -13.17 5.01
N THR A 351 10.28 -14.17 5.78
CA THR A 351 9.14 -14.01 6.70
C THR A 351 9.47 -13.05 7.84
N ALA A 352 10.65 -13.19 8.46
CA ALA A 352 11.11 -12.27 9.48
C ALA A 352 11.27 -10.85 8.93
N ILE A 353 11.81 -10.70 7.72
CA ILE A 353 11.87 -9.39 7.03
C ILE A 353 10.48 -8.78 6.86
N ASN A 354 9.51 -9.55 6.35
CA ASN A 354 8.16 -9.04 6.13
C ASN A 354 7.44 -8.68 7.42
N SER A 355 7.65 -9.46 8.49
CA SER A 355 7.10 -9.18 9.82
C SER A 355 7.68 -7.89 10.42
N VAL A 356 9.02 -7.76 10.44
CA VAL A 356 9.70 -6.55 10.91
C VAL A 356 9.31 -5.33 10.07
N MET A 357 9.23 -5.48 8.74
CA MET A 357 8.81 -4.41 7.82
C MET A 357 7.37 -3.97 8.10
N SER A 358 6.42 -4.90 8.25
CA SER A 358 5.01 -4.58 8.55
C SER A 358 4.88 -3.86 9.90
N THR A 359 5.55 -4.37 10.94
CA THR A 359 5.58 -3.74 12.27
C THR A 359 6.20 -2.34 12.20
N GLY A 360 7.31 -2.19 11.47
CA GLY A 360 7.98 -0.91 11.26
C GLY A 360 7.11 0.10 10.53
N GLN A 361 6.40 -0.30 9.46
CA GLN A 361 5.48 0.58 8.74
C GLN A 361 4.34 1.09 9.62
N SER A 362 3.74 0.22 10.43
CA SER A 362 2.70 0.60 11.38
C SER A 362 3.23 1.58 12.44
N ALA A 363 4.40 1.28 13.01
CA ALA A 363 5.04 2.11 14.03
C ALA A 363 5.45 3.50 13.51
N LEU A 364 5.96 3.59 12.27
CA LEU A 364 6.26 4.87 11.63
C LEU A 364 4.97 5.64 11.30
N THR A 365 3.95 4.95 10.79
CA THR A 365 2.66 5.58 10.41
C THR A 365 1.93 6.17 11.61
N ALA A 366 2.02 5.53 12.78
CA ALA A 366 1.41 6.03 14.01
C ALA A 366 1.91 7.43 14.42
N LEU A 367 3.16 7.78 14.11
CA LEU A 367 3.77 9.05 14.49
C LEU A 367 3.19 10.28 13.77
N LYS A 368 2.40 10.10 12.70
CA LYS A 368 1.74 11.22 12.02
C LYS A 368 0.49 11.74 12.74
N THR A 369 -0.03 10.97 13.70
CA THR A 369 -1.27 11.27 14.42
C THR A 369 -0.95 11.89 15.77
N LEU A 370 -0.77 13.21 15.80
CA LEU A 370 -0.50 13.97 17.03
C LEU A 370 -1.82 14.38 17.69
N LYS A 371 -1.94 14.12 19.00
CA LYS A 371 -3.04 14.62 19.82
C LYS A 371 -2.63 15.94 20.50
N PRO A 372 -3.54 16.93 20.58
CA PRO A 372 -3.25 18.18 21.26
C PRO A 372 -3.12 17.96 22.77
N THR A 373 -2.22 18.69 23.41
CA THR A 373 -2.10 18.74 24.87
C THR A 373 -3.24 19.57 25.49
N SER A 374 -3.42 19.47 26.81
CA SER A 374 -4.39 20.30 27.55
C SER A 374 -4.15 21.80 27.33
N ASP A 375 -2.89 22.21 27.30
CA ASP A 375 -2.48 23.61 27.23
C ASP A 375 -2.70 24.18 25.83
N GLU A 376 -2.47 23.36 24.80
CA GLU A 376 -2.71 23.67 23.39
C GLU A 376 -4.20 23.82 23.06
N LEU A 377 -5.02 22.95 23.65
CA LEU A 377 -6.47 23.05 23.58
C LEU A 377 -6.94 24.34 24.27
N ALA A 378 -6.47 24.59 25.49
CA ALA A 378 -6.80 25.80 26.24
C ALA A 378 -6.40 27.09 25.48
N SER A 379 -5.20 27.13 24.90
CA SER A 379 -4.71 28.25 24.09
C SER A 379 -5.59 28.49 22.86
N THR A 380 -5.97 27.43 22.15
CA THR A 380 -6.87 27.54 20.98
C THR A 380 -8.24 28.09 21.36
N LEU A 381 -8.82 27.63 22.47
CA LEU A 381 -10.10 28.11 22.97
C LEU A 381 -10.02 29.59 23.39
N ALA A 382 -8.93 30.00 24.03
CA ALA A 382 -8.69 31.39 24.39
C ALA A 382 -8.59 32.32 23.17
N GLU A 383 -7.92 31.89 22.09
CA GLU A 383 -7.85 32.65 20.84
C GLU A 383 -9.22 32.81 20.16
N ILE A 384 -10.05 31.76 20.15
CA ILE A 384 -11.43 31.83 19.62
C ILE A 384 -12.25 32.82 20.44
N GLN A 385 -12.12 32.79 21.77
CA GLN A 385 -12.82 33.70 22.66
C GLN A 385 -12.35 35.15 22.49
N ALA A 386 -11.04 35.37 22.32
CA ALA A 386 -10.49 36.69 22.06
C ALA A 386 -11.00 37.30 20.74
N ALA A 387 -11.06 36.49 19.66
CA ALA A 387 -11.63 36.92 18.39
C ALA A 387 -13.11 37.30 18.51
N ALA A 388 -13.89 36.56 19.30
CA ALA A 388 -15.28 36.88 19.57
C ALA A 388 -15.42 38.22 20.32
N THR A 389 -14.63 38.43 21.37
CA THR A 389 -14.62 39.69 22.12
C THR A 389 -14.28 40.87 21.22
N ALA A 390 -13.25 40.76 20.39
CA ALA A 390 -12.84 41.82 19.46
C ALA A 390 -13.95 42.16 18.45
N GLN A 391 -14.58 41.15 17.83
CA GLN A 391 -15.63 41.40 16.86
C GLN A 391 -16.90 42.00 17.50
N LYS A 392 -17.22 41.59 18.73
CA LYS A 392 -18.34 42.19 19.48
C LYS A 392 -18.11 43.68 19.76
N GLN A 393 -16.87 44.10 20.02
CA GLN A 393 -16.52 45.51 20.16
C GLN A 393 -16.67 46.28 18.84
N VAL A 394 -16.28 45.67 17.70
CA VAL A 394 -16.52 46.26 16.37
C VAL A 394 -18.02 46.47 16.13
N ILE A 395 -18.86 45.49 16.49
CA ILE A 395 -20.32 45.60 16.40
C ILE A 395 -20.89 46.70 17.32
N ASP A 396 -20.31 46.89 18.51
CA ASP A 396 -20.74 47.96 19.41
C ASP A 396 -20.51 49.36 18.82
N GLN A 397 -19.40 49.53 18.12
CA GLN A 397 -19.01 50.78 17.46
C GLN A 397 -19.72 51.04 16.13
N ASP A 398 -20.62 50.15 15.69
CA ASP A 398 -21.38 50.32 14.46
C ASP A 398 -22.57 51.28 14.66
N ASP A 399 -22.38 52.57 14.37
CA ASP A 399 -23.40 53.61 14.56
C ASP A 399 -24.61 53.48 13.62
N LEU A 400 -24.52 52.64 12.59
CA LEU A 400 -25.59 52.42 11.61
C LEU A 400 -26.54 51.26 12.00
N ALA A 401 -26.16 50.46 13.00
CA ALA A 401 -26.95 49.34 13.49
C ALA A 401 -27.81 49.70 14.72
N SER A 402 -29.07 49.29 14.73
CA SER A 402 -29.91 49.41 15.93
C SER A 402 -29.45 48.47 17.05
N THR A 403 -29.82 48.77 18.29
CA THR A 403 -29.52 47.94 19.47
C THR A 403 -29.99 46.49 19.30
N ALA A 404 -31.16 46.25 18.72
CA ALA A 404 -31.70 44.91 18.48
C ALA A 404 -30.85 44.11 17.46
N GLN A 405 -30.28 44.80 16.47
CA GLN A 405 -29.45 44.20 15.43
C GLN A 405 -28.05 43.86 15.94
N LYS A 406 -27.47 44.75 16.75
CA LYS A 406 -26.22 44.49 17.48
C LYS A 406 -26.38 43.27 18.39
N LEU A 407 -27.47 43.19 19.15
CA LEU A 407 -27.77 42.04 20.02
C LEU A 407 -27.88 40.72 19.23
N THR A 408 -28.56 40.74 18.08
CA THR A 408 -28.71 39.55 17.22
C THR A 408 -27.38 39.07 16.65
N ALA A 409 -26.52 39.99 16.20
CA ALA A 409 -25.19 39.65 15.68
C ALA A 409 -24.27 39.10 16.78
N LYS A 410 -24.31 39.69 17.98
CA LYS A 410 -23.56 39.20 19.15
C LYS A 410 -24.00 37.79 19.59
N ALA A 411 -25.30 37.53 19.60
CA ALA A 411 -25.84 36.19 19.89
C ALA A 411 -25.40 35.15 18.84
N THR A 412 -25.30 35.56 17.57
CA THR A 412 -24.77 34.72 16.49
C THR A 412 -23.30 34.37 16.71
N ILE A 413 -22.49 35.34 17.18
CA ILE A 413 -21.08 35.09 17.56
C ILE A 413 -21.00 34.09 18.72
N ASP A 414 -21.84 34.23 19.75
CA ASP A 414 -21.85 33.30 20.90
C ASP A 414 -22.22 31.86 20.50
N ALA A 415 -23.18 31.70 19.60
CA ALA A 415 -23.54 30.40 19.03
C ALA A 415 -22.37 29.78 18.23
N GLN A 416 -21.62 30.59 17.47
CA GLN A 416 -20.44 30.12 16.74
C GLN A 416 -19.31 29.69 17.70
N VAL A 417 -19.02 30.48 18.74
CA VAL A 417 -18.03 30.12 19.77
C VAL A 417 -18.37 28.79 20.41
N THR A 418 -19.65 28.60 20.81
CA THR A 418 -20.12 27.34 21.41
C THR A 418 -19.89 26.13 20.49
N LYS A 419 -20.27 26.25 19.21
CA LYS A 419 -20.09 25.20 18.19
C LYS A 419 -18.62 24.81 18.04
N TYR A 420 -17.73 25.78 17.86
CA TYR A 420 -16.32 25.50 17.61
C TYR A 420 -15.56 25.03 18.85
N THR A 421 -15.98 25.45 20.05
CA THR A 421 -15.49 24.91 21.32
C THR A 421 -15.86 23.44 21.48
N SER A 422 -17.10 23.05 21.17
CA SER A 422 -17.53 21.65 21.21
C SER A 422 -16.73 20.78 20.23
N ASN A 423 -16.51 21.27 19.00
CA ASN A 423 -15.69 20.58 18.00
C ASN A 423 -14.23 20.42 18.45
N ALA A 424 -13.65 21.45 19.08
CA ALA A 424 -12.27 21.39 19.58
C ALA A 424 -12.09 20.34 20.70
N ASN A 425 -13.11 20.19 21.57
CA ASN A 425 -13.09 19.28 22.73
C ASN A 425 -13.37 17.80 22.39
N MET A 426 -13.60 17.44 21.12
CA MET A 426 -13.83 16.05 20.74
C MET A 426 -12.59 15.17 20.98
N ALA A 427 -12.76 13.99 21.59
CA ALA A 427 -11.65 13.08 21.96
C ALA A 427 -10.83 12.54 20.75
N THR A 428 -11.37 12.68 19.54
CA THR A 428 -10.75 12.29 18.27
C THR A 428 -9.99 13.43 17.58
N THR A 429 -10.03 14.65 18.14
CA THR A 429 -9.36 15.82 17.56
C THR A 429 -7.84 15.65 17.58
N THR A 430 -7.23 15.77 16.40
CA THR A 430 -5.77 15.83 16.23
C THR A 430 -5.32 17.28 16.17
N VAL A 431 -4.02 17.52 16.33
CA VAL A 431 -3.41 18.86 16.20
C VAL A 431 -3.75 19.55 14.86
N GLN A 432 -3.81 18.77 13.76
CA GLN A 432 -4.16 19.27 12.42
C GLN A 432 -5.63 19.72 12.34
N VAL A 433 -6.52 18.94 12.95
CA VAL A 433 -7.95 19.25 13.02
C VAL A 433 -8.19 20.46 13.91
N LEU A 434 -7.48 20.56 15.05
CA LEU A 434 -7.56 21.69 15.96
C LEU A 434 -7.17 23.02 15.28
N THR A 435 -6.08 23.00 14.50
CA THR A 435 -5.67 24.17 13.69
C THR A 435 -6.75 24.59 12.68
N THR A 436 -7.40 23.62 12.05
CA THR A 436 -8.47 23.87 11.07
C THR A 436 -9.71 24.45 11.75
N ILE A 437 -10.09 23.91 12.90
CA ILE A 437 -11.18 24.41 13.75
C ILE A 437 -10.92 25.87 14.13
N LYS A 438 -9.71 26.17 14.63
CA LYS A 438 -9.29 27.52 15.00
C LYS A 438 -9.45 28.52 13.87
N LYS A 439 -8.91 28.19 12.69
CA LYS A 439 -8.97 29.05 11.50
C LYS A 439 -10.40 29.29 11.05
N ALA A 440 -11.23 28.25 11.02
CA ALA A 440 -12.63 28.35 10.64
C ALA A 440 -13.42 29.22 11.64
N ALA A 441 -13.22 28.99 12.94
CA ALA A 441 -13.87 29.73 14.01
C ALA A 441 -13.58 31.24 13.92
N ILE A 442 -12.30 31.62 13.86
CA ILE A 442 -11.89 33.02 13.77
C ILE A 442 -12.47 33.67 12.51
N SER A 443 -12.40 32.98 11.36
CA SER A 443 -12.92 33.51 10.10
C SER A 443 -14.44 33.72 10.13
N THR A 444 -15.22 32.82 10.72
CA THR A 444 -16.69 32.99 10.80
C THR A 444 -17.09 34.06 11.80
N ILE A 445 -16.36 34.17 12.91
CA ILE A 445 -16.58 35.19 13.94
C ILE A 445 -16.33 36.56 13.33
N GLN A 446 -15.16 36.80 12.73
CA GLN A 446 -14.80 38.07 12.10
C GLN A 446 -15.73 38.46 10.95
N ALA A 447 -16.35 37.49 10.28
CA ALA A 447 -17.30 37.74 9.21
C ALA A 447 -18.72 38.13 9.69
N THR A 448 -19.00 38.01 10.99
CA THR A 448 -20.32 38.34 11.56
C THR A 448 -20.43 39.85 11.82
N GLN A 449 -21.47 40.48 11.26
CA GLN A 449 -21.74 41.93 11.39
C GLN A 449 -23.20 42.16 11.80
N ALA A 450 -23.51 43.35 12.34
CA ALA A 450 -24.88 43.76 12.59
C ALA A 450 -25.60 44.05 11.27
N MET A 451 -26.79 43.49 11.08
CA MET A 451 -27.62 43.79 9.92
C MET A 451 -28.22 45.19 10.10
N HIS A 452 -28.16 46.09 9.12
CA HIS A 452 -28.88 47.37 9.16
C HIS A 452 -30.26 47.21 8.50
N THR A 453 -31.31 47.82 9.05
CA THR A 453 -32.59 47.96 8.32
C THR A 453 -32.64 49.34 7.70
N ALA A 454 -33.18 49.44 6.48
CA ALA A 454 -33.46 50.71 5.84
C ALA A 454 -34.36 51.58 6.73
N ALA A 455 -33.90 52.77 7.11
CA ALA A 455 -34.73 53.80 7.70
C ALA A 455 -35.19 54.78 6.60
N ALA A 456 -36.51 54.87 6.39
CA ALA A 456 -37.14 56.07 5.85
C ALA A 456 -36.90 57.20 6.88
N THR A 457 -36.48 58.43 6.57
CA THR A 457 -37.14 59.45 5.72
C THR A 457 -36.19 60.67 5.57
N ALA A 458 -36.17 61.30 4.38
CA ALA A 458 -35.88 62.71 3.97
C ALA A 458 -34.87 63.59 4.77
N THR A 459 -34.02 64.46 4.19
CA THR A 459 -34.33 65.55 3.24
C THR A 459 -33.04 66.28 2.75
N THR A 460 -33.10 66.86 1.54
CA THR A 460 -32.22 67.89 0.90
C THR A 460 -30.76 67.50 0.59
N SER A 461 -30.20 67.64 -0.61
CA SER A 461 -30.50 68.52 -1.75
C SER A 461 -29.81 67.97 -3.02
N THR A 462 -30.55 67.98 -4.13
CA THR A 462 -30.12 68.21 -5.52
C THR A 462 -28.63 68.03 -5.87
N GLU A 463 -28.28 66.86 -6.40
CA GLU A 463 -27.77 66.62 -7.77
C GLU A 463 -27.40 65.13 -7.91
N GLY A 464 -28.32 64.34 -8.48
CA GLY A 464 -28.05 63.11 -9.26
C GLY A 464 -27.17 61.97 -8.72
N GLY A 465 -26.70 61.96 -7.46
CA GLY A 465 -25.74 60.98 -6.95
C GLY A 465 -26.31 59.99 -5.94
N LEU A 466 -25.85 58.73 -6.00
CA LEU A 466 -26.04 57.69 -4.98
C LEU A 466 -25.52 58.14 -3.61
N THR A 467 -26.23 57.79 -2.53
CA THR A 467 -25.72 58.02 -1.17
C THR A 467 -24.71 56.95 -0.76
N THR A 468 -23.78 57.30 0.13
CA THR A 468 -22.81 56.35 0.72
C THR A 468 -23.52 55.16 1.38
N ASP A 469 -24.66 55.39 2.02
CA ASP A 469 -25.46 54.35 2.67
C ASP A 469 -26.09 53.37 1.68
N GLN A 470 -26.55 53.87 0.53
CA GLN A 470 -27.09 53.04 -0.55
C GLN A 470 -26.01 52.12 -1.14
N ILE A 471 -24.78 52.63 -1.32
CA ILE A 471 -23.65 51.84 -1.80
C ILE A 471 -23.21 50.80 -0.76
N ASN A 472 -23.13 51.19 0.52
CA ASN A 472 -22.74 50.30 1.62
C ASN A 472 -23.76 49.17 1.85
N ALA A 473 -25.06 49.47 1.78
CA ALA A 473 -26.12 48.46 1.88
C ALA A 473 -26.02 47.41 0.76
N ALA A 474 -25.76 47.84 -0.47
CA ALA A 474 -25.59 46.94 -1.61
C ALA A 474 -24.32 46.06 -1.48
N ILE A 475 -23.21 46.63 -0.99
CA ILE A 475 -21.98 45.89 -0.71
C ILE A 475 -22.22 44.81 0.35
N ASN A 476 -22.89 45.17 1.45
CA ASN A 476 -23.18 44.26 2.55
C ASN A 476 -24.11 43.11 2.12
N ALA A 477 -25.06 43.36 1.21
CA ALA A 477 -25.92 42.32 0.64
C ALA A 477 -25.14 41.26 -0.17
N VAL A 478 -24.11 41.67 -0.92
CA VAL A 478 -23.23 40.76 -1.67
C VAL A 478 -22.29 40.01 -0.73
N ILE A 479 -21.72 40.67 0.28
CA ILE A 479 -20.86 40.05 1.31
C ILE A 479 -21.63 38.96 2.08
N THR A 480 -22.85 39.28 2.54
CA THR A 480 -23.73 38.33 3.25
C THR A 480 -24.01 37.09 2.42
N THR A 481 -24.24 37.26 1.12
CA THR A 481 -24.45 36.16 0.18
C THR A 481 -23.18 35.32 0.02
N GLY A 482 -22.01 35.96 -0.06
CA GLY A 482 -20.69 35.32 -0.08
C GLY A 482 -20.45 34.43 1.14
N ASN A 483 -20.74 34.96 2.32
CA ASN A 483 -20.55 34.25 3.58
C ASN A 483 -21.49 33.05 3.72
N ARG A 484 -22.78 33.22 3.38
CA ARG A 484 -23.74 32.09 3.31
C ARG A 484 -23.25 30.99 2.37
N LYS A 485 -22.66 31.36 1.23
CA LYS A 485 -22.14 30.38 0.28
C LYS A 485 -20.95 29.60 0.85
N LYS A 486 -20.02 30.27 1.54
CA LYS A 486 -18.89 29.61 2.20
C LYS A 486 -19.32 28.65 3.30
N VAL A 487 -20.36 29.01 4.08
CA VAL A 487 -20.96 28.09 5.07
C VAL A 487 -21.52 26.84 4.37
N GLY A 488 -22.27 27.00 3.28
CA GLY A 488 -22.75 25.84 2.49
C GLY A 488 -21.64 24.94 1.95
N ILE A 489 -20.49 25.51 1.56
CA ILE A 489 -19.30 24.76 1.13
C ILE A 489 -18.58 24.08 2.31
N GLN A 490 -18.57 24.71 3.48
CA GLN A 490 -18.01 24.16 4.71
C GLN A 490 -18.76 22.90 5.14
N ASP A 491 -20.10 22.99 5.12
CA ASP A 491 -21.00 21.94 5.60
C ASP A 491 -21.18 20.81 4.57
N ASP A 492 -20.74 21.01 3.31
CA ASP A 492 -20.73 19.95 2.29
C ASP A 492 -19.65 18.89 2.58
N GLN A 493 -20.09 17.71 3.00
CA GLN A 493 -19.21 16.58 3.30
C GLN A 493 -18.61 15.91 2.06
N ASN A 494 -19.11 16.22 0.86
CA ASN A 494 -18.62 15.65 -0.40
C ASN A 494 -17.46 16.46 -1.01
N VAL A 495 -17.11 17.61 -0.42
CA VAL A 495 -16.01 18.46 -0.87
C VAL A 495 -14.75 18.18 -0.04
N ALA A 496 -13.65 17.81 -0.69
CA ALA A 496 -12.37 17.58 0.00
C ALA A 496 -11.82 18.87 0.62
N ALA A 497 -11.16 18.78 1.79
CA ALA A 497 -10.68 19.93 2.55
C ALA A 497 -9.76 20.88 1.74
N ASN A 498 -8.92 20.34 0.87
CA ASN A 498 -8.05 21.12 -0.02
C ASN A 498 -8.83 21.91 -1.10
N LEU A 499 -10.02 21.44 -1.49
CA LEU A 499 -10.90 22.13 -2.44
C LEU A 499 -11.74 23.21 -1.75
N LYS A 500 -12.07 23.05 -0.47
CA LYS A 500 -12.78 24.07 0.34
C LYS A 500 -11.99 25.38 0.41
N VAL A 501 -10.68 25.29 0.64
CA VAL A 501 -9.79 26.47 0.70
C VAL A 501 -9.77 27.24 -0.63
N ALA A 502 -9.65 26.53 -1.75
CA ALA A 502 -9.66 27.15 -3.08
C ALA A 502 -11.03 27.76 -3.43
N ALA A 503 -12.11 27.11 -2.99
CA ALA A 503 -13.48 27.58 -3.19
C ALA A 503 -13.76 28.86 -2.40
N TYR A 504 -13.28 28.98 -1.16
CA TYR A 504 -13.40 30.21 -0.37
C TYR A 504 -12.71 31.38 -1.04
N ALA A 505 -11.47 31.19 -1.48
CA ALA A 505 -10.72 32.22 -2.19
C ALA A 505 -11.40 32.65 -3.51
N ALA A 506 -12.09 31.73 -4.21
CA ALA A 506 -12.84 32.05 -5.42
C ALA A 506 -14.11 32.85 -5.13
N VAL A 507 -14.86 32.49 -4.08
CA VAL A 507 -16.02 33.26 -3.62
C VAL A 507 -15.59 34.66 -3.15
N ASP A 508 -14.48 34.78 -2.41
CA ASP A 508 -13.92 36.07 -1.99
C ASP A 508 -13.59 36.98 -3.16
N LYS A 509 -12.89 36.45 -4.17
CA LYS A 509 -12.59 37.23 -5.38
C LYS A 509 -13.85 37.71 -6.09
N LEU A 510 -14.90 36.90 -6.11
CA LEU A 510 -16.17 37.26 -6.73
C LEU A 510 -16.84 38.40 -5.95
N VAL A 511 -16.90 38.29 -4.63
CA VAL A 511 -17.44 39.33 -3.73
C VAL A 511 -16.67 40.64 -3.91
N THR A 512 -15.33 40.61 -3.85
CA THR A 512 -14.49 41.81 -4.05
C THR A 512 -14.67 42.45 -5.42
N ASN A 513 -14.92 41.65 -6.48
CA ASN A 513 -15.18 42.18 -7.81
C ASN A 513 -16.46 43.02 -7.83
N TYR A 514 -17.56 42.48 -7.31
CA TYR A 514 -18.83 43.18 -7.27
C TYR A 514 -18.83 44.34 -6.27
N GLU A 515 -18.09 44.24 -5.16
CA GLU A 515 -17.85 45.36 -4.24
C GLU A 515 -17.19 46.55 -4.97
N ASN A 516 -16.17 46.30 -5.78
CA ASN A 516 -15.50 47.35 -6.57
C ASN A 516 -16.39 47.94 -7.66
N GLN A 517 -17.29 47.14 -8.25
CA GLN A 517 -18.28 47.65 -9.20
C GLN A 517 -19.33 48.52 -8.51
N LEU A 518 -19.82 48.10 -7.34
CA LEU A 518 -20.78 48.87 -6.55
C LEU A 518 -20.22 50.22 -6.11
N ARG A 519 -18.94 50.29 -5.73
CA ARG A 519 -18.27 51.56 -5.40
C ARG A 519 -18.11 52.52 -6.59
N ARG A 520 -18.28 52.03 -7.82
CA ARG A 520 -18.14 52.82 -9.05
C ARG A 520 -19.48 53.17 -9.69
N ALA A 521 -20.58 52.60 -9.17
CA ALA A 521 -21.91 52.92 -9.66
C ALA A 521 -22.20 54.41 -9.41
N THR A 522 -22.79 55.08 -10.38
CA THR A 522 -23.19 56.50 -10.26
C THR A 522 -24.70 56.67 -10.19
N THR A 523 -25.46 55.62 -10.47
CA THR A 523 -26.94 55.64 -10.48
C THR A 523 -27.56 54.50 -9.68
N LEU A 524 -28.75 54.73 -9.13
CA LEU A 524 -29.53 53.73 -8.38
C LEU A 524 -29.85 52.48 -9.22
N ALA A 525 -30.15 52.65 -10.50
CA ALA A 525 -30.44 51.55 -11.41
C ALA A 525 -29.21 50.66 -11.64
N GLU A 526 -28.04 51.27 -11.87
CA GLU A 526 -26.77 50.56 -12.04
C GLU A 526 -26.36 49.81 -10.77
N MET A 527 -26.45 50.47 -9.61
CA MET A 527 -26.12 49.86 -8.32
C MET A 527 -27.02 48.65 -8.02
N THR A 528 -28.33 48.77 -8.24
CA THR A 528 -29.29 47.68 -8.01
C THR A 528 -29.03 46.50 -8.95
N ALA A 529 -28.68 46.77 -10.22
CA ALA A 529 -28.33 45.74 -11.19
C ALA A 529 -27.03 45.01 -10.83
N ILE A 530 -26.00 45.74 -10.38
CA ILE A 530 -24.72 45.17 -9.93
C ILE A 530 -24.93 44.32 -8.67
N GLN A 531 -25.74 44.79 -7.70
CA GLN A 531 -26.06 44.04 -6.49
C GLN A 531 -26.73 42.70 -6.83
N ALA A 532 -27.80 42.73 -7.63
CA ALA A 532 -28.53 41.53 -8.03
C ALA A 532 -27.64 40.55 -8.81
N SER A 533 -26.79 41.08 -9.69
CA SER A 533 -25.80 40.29 -10.45
C SER A 533 -24.76 39.64 -9.53
N GLY A 534 -24.26 40.37 -8.54
CA GLY A 534 -23.30 39.87 -7.56
C GLY A 534 -23.88 38.76 -6.70
N GLN A 535 -25.09 38.95 -6.17
CA GLN A 535 -25.78 37.92 -5.38
C GLN A 535 -26.07 36.66 -6.21
N SER A 536 -26.50 36.83 -7.46
CA SER A 536 -26.76 35.71 -8.38
C SER A 536 -25.47 34.95 -8.72
N ALA A 537 -24.38 35.65 -9.03
CA ALA A 537 -23.10 35.05 -9.37
C ALA A 537 -22.49 34.29 -8.18
N VAL A 538 -22.61 34.82 -6.96
CA VAL A 538 -22.18 34.14 -5.74
C VAL A 538 -23.02 32.89 -5.46
N ASN A 539 -24.35 32.99 -5.59
CA ASN A 539 -25.24 31.84 -5.36
C ASN A 539 -25.03 30.72 -6.39
N ALA A 540 -24.79 31.10 -7.67
CA ALA A 540 -24.51 30.18 -8.77
C ALA A 540 -23.12 29.53 -8.70
N PHE A 541 -22.21 30.03 -7.86
CA PHE A 541 -20.91 29.42 -7.66
C PHE A 541 -21.08 27.95 -7.23
N SER A 542 -20.43 27.01 -7.91
CA SER A 542 -20.51 25.59 -7.55
C SER A 542 -19.12 25.00 -7.40
N VAL A 543 -18.92 24.25 -6.31
CA VAL A 543 -17.74 23.42 -6.12
C VAL A 543 -17.96 22.16 -6.95
N SER A 544 -17.29 22.06 -8.09
CA SER A 544 -17.41 20.89 -8.96
C SER A 544 -16.88 19.64 -8.25
N ALA A 545 -17.79 18.84 -7.70
CA ALA A 545 -17.50 17.52 -7.13
C ALA A 545 -17.18 16.46 -8.21
N LYS A 546 -17.35 16.79 -9.51
CA LYS A 546 -16.96 15.94 -10.63
C LYS A 546 -16.71 16.77 -11.89
N ALA A 547 -15.45 17.18 -12.04
CA ALA A 547 -14.75 17.68 -13.24
C ALA A 547 -15.39 18.78 -14.12
N SER A 548 -14.73 19.95 -14.22
CA SER A 548 -13.99 20.35 -15.43
C SER A 548 -13.25 21.68 -15.23
N SER A 549 -11.92 21.66 -15.34
CA SER A 549 -11.08 22.84 -15.41
C SER A 549 -10.98 23.32 -16.86
N THR A 550 -11.71 24.38 -17.19
CA THR A 550 -11.62 25.22 -18.41
C THR A 550 -12.03 26.61 -17.93
N ASP A 551 -11.19 27.63 -17.82
CA ASP A 551 -10.05 27.99 -18.66
C ASP A 551 -8.77 28.32 -17.88
N SER A 552 -7.86 27.36 -17.93
CA SER A 552 -6.41 27.51 -18.11
C SER A 552 -5.89 26.09 -18.07
N ILE A 553 -5.87 25.43 -19.23
CA ILE A 553 -5.57 24.00 -19.33
C ILE A 553 -4.22 23.69 -18.69
N LYS A 554 -4.31 23.02 -17.54
CA LYS A 554 -3.42 22.01 -16.97
C LYS A 554 -2.31 21.55 -17.93
N ALA A 555 -1.07 21.81 -17.53
CA ALA A 555 -0.01 20.82 -17.69
C ALA A 555 -0.01 19.93 -16.45
N ASP A 556 -0.82 18.87 -16.47
CA ASP A 556 -0.50 17.64 -15.75
C ASP A 556 0.79 17.10 -16.39
N GLN A 557 1.93 17.58 -15.89
CA GLN A 557 3.24 17.30 -16.44
C GLN A 557 3.54 15.81 -16.20
N SER A 558 3.26 14.97 -17.19
CA SER A 558 4.02 13.73 -17.29
C SER A 558 5.48 14.13 -17.55
N THR A 559 6.33 14.08 -16.51
CA THR A 559 7.70 14.61 -16.49
C THR A 559 8.69 13.70 -17.23
N LYS A 560 8.44 13.37 -18.50
CA LYS A 560 9.34 12.50 -19.28
C LYS A 560 9.60 12.97 -20.69
N ILE A 561 10.82 12.69 -21.15
CA ILE A 561 11.21 12.81 -22.55
C ILE A 561 11.17 11.43 -23.19
N VAL A 562 10.46 11.31 -24.31
CA VAL A 562 10.37 10.09 -25.11
C VAL A 562 11.13 10.26 -26.42
N TYR A 563 11.51 9.15 -27.05
CA TYR A 563 12.08 9.13 -28.39
C TYR A 563 11.39 8.06 -29.23
N ALA A 564 11.22 8.33 -30.52
CA ALA A 564 10.53 7.41 -31.43
C ALA A 564 11.45 6.26 -31.84
N ILE A 565 10.93 5.03 -31.76
CA ILE A 565 11.65 3.82 -32.17
C ILE A 565 11.23 3.32 -33.57
N GLY A 566 10.07 3.76 -34.07
CA GLY A 566 9.55 3.54 -35.41
C GLY A 566 9.23 4.84 -36.16
N LYS A 567 8.49 4.75 -37.28
CA LYS A 567 7.91 5.92 -37.97
C LYS A 567 6.79 6.48 -37.10
N VAL A 568 6.81 7.78 -36.83
CA VAL A 568 5.76 8.45 -36.04
C VAL A 568 5.27 9.70 -36.75
N LYS A 569 3.96 9.91 -36.72
CA LYS A 569 3.31 11.14 -37.17
C LYS A 569 2.92 11.98 -35.95
N LEU A 570 3.06 13.29 -36.07
CA LEU A 570 2.61 14.28 -35.11
C LEU A 570 1.33 14.93 -35.67
N TYR A 571 0.21 14.76 -34.99
CA TYR A 571 -1.11 15.22 -35.42
C TYR A 571 -1.50 16.52 -34.72
N LYS A 572 -2.38 17.32 -35.35
CA LYS A 572 -2.97 18.51 -34.73
C LYS A 572 -3.90 18.17 -33.56
N HIS A 573 -4.57 17.01 -33.62
CA HIS A 573 -5.60 16.60 -32.66
C HIS A 573 -5.27 15.25 -32.01
N ALA A 574 -5.85 15.01 -30.83
CA ALA A 574 -5.64 13.80 -30.05
C ALA A 574 -6.24 12.53 -30.68
N SER A 575 -7.09 12.64 -31.70
CA SER A 575 -7.69 11.49 -32.42
C SER A 575 -6.67 10.64 -33.18
N LEU A 576 -5.44 11.14 -33.40
CA LEU A 576 -4.43 10.52 -34.27
C LEU A 576 -4.89 10.31 -35.73
N THR A 577 -5.90 11.07 -36.15
CA THR A 577 -6.45 11.08 -37.51
C THR A 577 -6.44 12.49 -38.09
N GLY A 578 -6.52 12.60 -39.42
CA GLY A 578 -6.56 13.90 -40.11
C GLY A 578 -5.21 14.62 -40.19
N SER A 579 -5.24 15.95 -40.04
CA SER A 579 -4.11 16.86 -40.30
C SER A 579 -2.83 16.52 -39.52
N VAL A 580 -1.75 16.24 -40.25
CA VAL A 580 -0.42 15.93 -39.72
C VAL A 580 0.44 17.19 -39.70
N VAL A 581 0.97 17.54 -38.53
CA VAL A 581 1.92 18.66 -38.30
C VAL A 581 3.31 18.30 -38.82
N ALA A 582 3.75 17.07 -38.57
CA ALA A 582 5.05 16.59 -39.01
C ALA A 582 5.10 15.06 -39.07
N THR A 583 5.86 14.51 -40.01
CA THR A 583 6.15 13.08 -40.07
C THR A 583 7.62 12.83 -39.79
N TYR A 584 7.91 11.94 -38.85
CA TYR A 584 9.26 11.53 -38.50
C TYR A 584 9.51 10.10 -38.97
N ALA A 585 10.44 9.93 -39.92
CA ALA A 585 10.86 8.62 -40.39
C ALA A 585 11.57 7.80 -39.30
N LYS A 586 11.61 6.47 -39.46
CA LYS A 586 12.38 5.57 -38.60
C LYS A 586 13.88 5.92 -38.68
N GLN A 587 14.54 6.06 -37.54
CA GLN A 587 15.94 6.47 -37.45
C GLN A 587 16.78 5.48 -36.64
N LYS A 588 18.08 5.41 -36.94
CA LYS A 588 19.08 4.74 -36.09
C LYS A 588 19.08 5.37 -34.70
N ARG A 589 19.40 4.58 -33.65
CA ARG A 589 19.22 4.97 -32.23
C ARG A 589 19.77 6.36 -31.89
N THR A 590 20.97 6.69 -32.36
CA THR A 590 21.64 7.98 -32.13
C THR A 590 20.97 9.18 -32.81
N LYS A 591 20.15 8.96 -33.84
CA LYS A 591 19.45 10.00 -34.63
C LYS A 591 17.93 10.06 -34.37
N ARG A 592 17.39 9.18 -33.53
CA ARG A 592 15.95 9.14 -33.23
C ARG A 592 15.41 10.48 -32.72
N PRO A 593 14.23 10.92 -33.20
CA PRO A 593 13.62 12.16 -32.75
C PRO A 593 13.15 12.04 -31.29
N MET A 594 13.27 13.13 -30.54
CA MET A 594 12.88 13.20 -29.13
C MET A 594 11.75 14.21 -28.93
N PHE A 595 10.90 13.94 -27.95
CA PHE A 595 9.71 14.72 -27.66
C PHE A 595 9.59 14.92 -26.14
N LYS A 596 9.40 16.17 -25.70
CA LYS A 596 8.98 16.48 -24.34
C LYS A 596 7.50 16.20 -24.24
N VAL A 597 7.10 15.29 -23.35
CA VAL A 597 5.68 15.04 -23.11
C VAL A 597 5.12 16.15 -22.21
N VAL A 598 4.03 16.75 -22.65
CA VAL A 598 3.31 17.81 -21.92
C VAL A 598 2.18 17.21 -21.12
N LYS A 599 1.41 16.30 -21.73
CA LYS A 599 0.34 15.52 -21.07
C LYS A 599 0.16 14.16 -21.75
N LYS A 600 -0.35 13.19 -20.99
CA LYS A 600 -0.88 11.93 -21.52
C LYS A 600 -2.41 11.99 -21.49
N THR A 601 -3.06 11.57 -22.57
CA THR A 601 -4.52 11.54 -22.68
C THR A 601 -4.97 10.25 -23.40
N GLN A 602 -6.26 10.07 -23.62
CA GLN A 602 -6.84 9.00 -24.43
C GLN A 602 -7.65 9.61 -25.58
N ASN A 603 -7.65 8.95 -26.75
CA ASN A 603 -8.57 9.32 -27.83
C ASN A 603 -9.96 8.71 -27.60
N SER A 604 -10.92 9.02 -28.49
CA SER A 604 -12.27 8.45 -28.48
C SER A 604 -12.31 6.93 -28.49
N ASP A 605 -11.27 6.29 -29.04
CA ASP A 605 -11.15 4.84 -29.18
C ASP A 605 -10.39 4.20 -27.99
N GLY A 606 -10.17 4.96 -26.91
CA GLY A 606 -9.48 4.50 -25.69
C GLY A 606 -7.95 4.38 -25.80
N GLN A 607 -7.36 4.65 -26.97
CA GLN A 607 -5.92 4.57 -27.19
C GLN A 607 -5.18 5.69 -26.44
N SER A 608 -4.08 5.35 -25.77
CA SER A 608 -3.24 6.34 -25.09
C SER A 608 -2.48 7.22 -26.09
N VAL A 609 -2.53 8.53 -25.87
CA VAL A 609 -1.93 9.58 -26.72
C VAL A 609 -1.07 10.51 -25.88
N PHE A 610 0.09 10.91 -26.40
CA PHE A 610 0.91 11.96 -25.82
C PHE A 610 0.70 13.28 -26.56
N ALA A 611 0.39 14.34 -25.82
CA ALA A 611 0.62 15.70 -26.30
C ALA A 611 2.07 16.05 -26.04
N VAL A 612 2.79 16.48 -27.07
CA VAL A 612 4.24 16.64 -27.01
C VAL A 612 4.72 17.92 -27.66
N LYS A 613 5.94 18.32 -27.29
CA LYS A 613 6.76 19.30 -27.99
C LYS A 613 8.03 18.62 -28.51
N ALA A 614 8.28 18.66 -29.82
CA ALA A 614 9.48 18.11 -30.43
C ALA A 614 10.72 18.88 -29.96
N ILE A 615 11.74 18.17 -29.49
CA ILE A 615 12.93 18.79 -28.86
C ILE A 615 13.76 19.59 -29.87
N ARG A 616 13.84 19.12 -31.13
CA ARG A 616 14.69 19.76 -32.15
C ARG A 616 13.95 20.82 -32.96
N SER A 617 12.71 20.55 -33.39
CA SER A 617 11.94 21.47 -34.25
C SER A 617 11.02 22.41 -33.47
N GLY A 618 10.80 22.18 -32.16
CA GLY A 618 9.88 22.99 -31.35
C GLY A 618 8.40 22.77 -31.63
N GLN A 619 8.05 22.02 -32.68
CA GLN A 619 6.68 21.73 -33.09
C GLN A 619 5.90 21.00 -31.99
N THR A 620 4.67 21.42 -31.77
CA THR A 620 3.73 20.80 -30.82
C THR A 620 2.66 19.99 -31.55
N GLY A 621 2.16 18.95 -30.89
CA GLY A 621 1.07 18.14 -31.42
C GLY A 621 0.89 16.84 -30.64
N TYR A 622 0.17 15.90 -31.24
CA TYR A 622 -0.23 14.64 -30.61
C TYR A 622 0.39 13.44 -31.33
N LEU A 623 0.89 12.46 -30.59
CA LEU A 623 1.40 11.20 -31.13
C LEU A 623 1.02 10.01 -30.25
N THR A 624 1.04 8.81 -30.82
CA THR A 624 0.72 7.57 -30.08
C THR A 624 1.64 7.36 -28.87
N ALA A 625 1.06 6.96 -27.74
CA ALA A 625 1.83 6.56 -26.55
C ALA A 625 2.22 5.07 -26.54
N SER A 626 1.99 4.36 -27.65
CA SER A 626 2.34 2.93 -27.77
C SER A 626 3.85 2.72 -27.60
N ARG A 627 4.22 1.72 -26.78
CA ARG A 627 5.63 1.33 -26.56
C ARG A 627 6.30 0.81 -27.82
N GLN A 628 5.53 0.38 -28.82
CA GLN A 628 6.03 -0.02 -30.14
C GLN A 628 6.49 1.18 -30.98
N SER A 629 6.03 2.39 -30.65
CA SER A 629 6.29 3.61 -31.40
C SER A 629 7.21 4.57 -30.67
N VAL A 630 7.03 4.73 -29.35
CA VAL A 630 7.79 5.66 -28.52
C VAL A 630 8.18 5.03 -27.18
N VAL A 631 9.40 5.29 -26.71
CA VAL A 631 9.87 4.84 -25.39
C VAL A 631 10.66 5.94 -24.68
N ASN A 632 10.96 5.78 -23.39
CA ASN A 632 11.69 6.79 -22.61
C ASN A 632 13.10 7.04 -23.18
N ALA A 633 13.45 8.31 -23.42
CA ALA A 633 14.74 8.72 -23.96
C ALA A 633 15.89 8.58 -22.95
N TYR A 634 15.59 8.53 -21.66
CA TYR A 634 16.56 8.39 -20.57
C TYR A 634 16.39 7.05 -19.85
N TYR A 635 17.49 6.45 -19.39
CA TYR A 635 17.43 5.24 -18.55
C TYR A 635 16.70 5.51 -17.23
N GLN A 636 15.94 4.51 -16.79
CA GLN A 636 15.16 4.55 -15.54
C GLN A 636 15.71 3.60 -14.48
N THR A 637 16.67 2.75 -14.85
CA THR A 637 17.37 1.78 -14.02
C THR A 637 18.89 1.96 -14.18
N THR A 638 19.65 1.49 -13.18
CA THR A 638 21.12 1.55 -13.16
C THR A 638 21.71 0.30 -13.80
N PRO A 639 22.37 0.37 -14.97
CA PRO A 639 23.20 -0.73 -15.46
C PRO A 639 24.55 -0.75 -14.75
N LYS A 640 25.21 -1.91 -14.58
CA LYS A 640 26.63 -2.01 -14.18
C LYS A 640 27.60 -1.39 -15.19
N THR A 641 27.33 -1.52 -16.49
CA THR A 641 28.18 -0.94 -17.54
C THR A 641 27.39 -0.32 -18.69
N ILE A 642 27.95 0.76 -19.25
CA ILE A 642 27.42 1.44 -20.43
C ILE A 642 28.50 1.62 -21.49
N LYS A 643 28.14 1.44 -22.75
CA LYS A 643 28.97 1.74 -23.92
C LYS A 643 28.57 3.07 -24.53
N VAL A 644 29.54 3.93 -24.82
CA VAL A 644 29.30 5.21 -25.50
C VAL A 644 28.95 4.95 -26.97
N ILE A 645 27.78 5.42 -27.41
CA ILE A 645 27.31 5.25 -28.80
C ILE A 645 27.19 6.57 -29.56
N ALA A 646 27.29 7.71 -28.88
CA ALA A 646 27.28 9.03 -29.51
C ALA A 646 28.42 9.17 -30.53
N THR A 647 28.11 9.67 -31.73
CA THR A 647 29.10 9.81 -32.82
C THR A 647 30.30 10.67 -32.42
N LYS A 648 30.08 11.75 -31.67
CA LYS A 648 31.13 12.66 -31.18
C LYS A 648 31.68 12.28 -29.79
N GLY A 649 31.35 11.09 -29.28
CA GLY A 649 31.62 10.74 -27.89
C GLY A 649 30.73 11.49 -26.88
N ILE A 650 31.09 11.41 -25.60
CA ILE A 650 30.44 12.12 -24.49
C ILE A 650 31.50 12.71 -23.55
N ASN A 651 31.10 13.59 -22.63
CA ASN A 651 31.99 14.07 -21.56
C ASN A 651 31.58 13.46 -20.21
N GLN A 652 32.57 13.27 -19.33
CA GLN A 652 32.41 13.04 -17.89
C GLN A 652 32.49 14.37 -17.15
N TYR A 653 31.73 14.49 -16.07
CA TYR A 653 31.55 15.73 -15.32
C TYR A 653 31.75 15.52 -13.82
N GLN A 654 32.09 16.59 -13.10
CA GLN A 654 32.26 16.57 -11.65
C GLN A 654 30.94 16.50 -10.89
N SER A 655 29.87 17.06 -11.44
CA SER A 655 28.57 17.16 -10.76
C SER A 655 27.44 16.47 -11.51
N LYS A 656 26.39 16.10 -10.77
CA LYS A 656 25.14 15.54 -11.34
C LYS A 656 24.44 16.52 -12.29
N GLN A 657 24.68 17.82 -12.16
CA GLN A 657 24.18 18.85 -13.07
C GLN A 657 24.90 18.86 -14.42
N LEU A 658 25.91 17.99 -14.62
CA LEU A 658 26.81 17.99 -15.78
C LEU A 658 27.60 19.30 -15.91
N THR A 659 28.06 19.84 -14.77
CA THR A 659 28.99 20.97 -14.71
C THR A 659 30.39 20.50 -14.33
N GLY A 660 31.41 21.29 -14.65
CA GLY A 660 32.82 20.93 -14.40
C GLY A 660 33.25 19.73 -15.23
N LYS A 661 33.39 19.91 -16.56
CA LYS A 661 33.88 18.87 -17.48
C LYS A 661 35.24 18.37 -17.00
N LYS A 662 35.40 17.05 -16.84
CA LYS A 662 36.65 16.41 -16.43
C LYS A 662 37.39 15.79 -17.62
N MET A 663 36.71 14.97 -18.41
CA MET A 663 37.35 14.30 -19.56
C MET A 663 36.34 13.93 -20.65
N ALA A 664 36.81 13.83 -21.89
CA ALA A 664 36.04 13.33 -23.01
C ALA A 664 36.20 11.80 -23.14
N VAL A 665 35.13 11.13 -23.55
CA VAL A 665 35.06 9.68 -23.76
C VAL A 665 34.62 9.41 -25.20
N SER A 666 35.49 8.73 -25.95
CA SER A 666 35.24 8.38 -27.36
C SER A 666 34.14 7.33 -27.50
N LYS A 667 33.54 7.29 -28.70
CA LYS A 667 32.56 6.26 -29.07
C LYS A 667 33.16 4.87 -28.92
N GLY A 668 32.38 3.93 -28.42
CA GLY A 668 32.77 2.53 -28.26
C GLY A 668 33.37 2.20 -26.89
N ARG A 669 33.76 3.22 -26.09
CA ARG A 669 34.27 2.98 -24.74
C ARG A 669 33.18 2.54 -23.77
N THR A 670 33.54 1.58 -22.91
CA THR A 670 32.70 1.06 -21.84
C THR A 670 33.05 1.76 -20.54
N LEU A 671 32.03 2.23 -19.82
CA LEU A 671 32.13 2.89 -18.53
C LEU A 671 31.41 2.07 -17.47
N ARG A 672 31.99 1.99 -16.27
CA ARG A 672 31.39 1.32 -15.11
C ARG A 672 30.54 2.32 -14.34
N VAL A 673 29.28 1.95 -14.10
CA VAL A 673 28.28 2.80 -13.46
C VAL A 673 28.06 2.31 -12.03
N LYS A 674 28.00 3.26 -11.10
CA LYS A 674 27.73 3.05 -9.68
C LYS A 674 26.25 3.20 -9.36
N LYS A 675 25.61 4.29 -9.81
CA LYS A 675 24.17 4.53 -9.60
C LYS A 675 23.54 5.45 -10.64
N LEU A 676 22.23 5.32 -10.84
CA LEU A 676 21.40 6.23 -11.63
C LEU A 676 20.84 7.34 -10.74
N ILE A 677 20.93 8.59 -11.18
CA ILE A 677 20.36 9.76 -10.51
C ILE A 677 19.29 10.37 -11.41
N LYS A 678 18.08 10.54 -10.87
CA LYS A 678 16.95 11.20 -11.56
C LYS A 678 16.97 12.70 -11.28
N LEU A 679 16.85 13.51 -12.33
CA LEU A 679 16.86 14.98 -12.28
C LEU A 679 15.75 15.51 -13.20
N GLY A 680 14.54 15.65 -12.65
CA GLY A 680 13.36 16.08 -13.39
C GLY A 680 13.13 15.22 -14.64
N LEU A 681 13.15 15.84 -15.82
CA LEU A 681 12.90 15.20 -17.12
C LEU A 681 14.04 14.28 -17.62
N THR A 682 15.17 14.24 -16.91
CA THR A 682 16.40 13.59 -17.37
C THR A 682 17.04 12.75 -16.28
N SER A 683 17.95 11.85 -16.64
CA SER A 683 18.73 11.08 -15.67
C SER A 683 20.23 11.08 -15.99
N ARG A 684 21.04 10.73 -14.99
CA ARG A 684 22.50 10.70 -15.02
C ARG A 684 23.01 9.39 -14.46
N PHE A 685 24.16 8.97 -14.93
CA PHE A 685 24.92 7.90 -14.28
C PHE A 685 26.05 8.52 -13.48
N GLU A 686 26.14 8.19 -12.20
CA GLU A 686 27.38 8.29 -11.43
C GLU A 686 28.23 7.07 -11.80
N LEU A 687 29.45 7.32 -12.24
CA LEU A 687 30.44 6.31 -12.58
C LEU A 687 31.20 5.87 -11.33
N THR A 688 31.87 4.72 -11.39
CA THR A 688 32.65 4.21 -10.24
C THR A 688 33.82 5.11 -9.84
N ASN A 689 34.31 5.96 -10.75
CA ASN A 689 35.31 6.99 -10.49
C ASN A 689 34.72 8.31 -9.91
N GLY A 690 33.45 8.31 -9.51
CA GLY A 690 32.76 9.47 -8.93
C GLY A 690 32.34 10.55 -9.92
N HIS A 691 32.59 10.37 -11.23
CA HIS A 691 32.18 11.32 -12.27
C HIS A 691 30.77 11.03 -12.78
N TYR A 692 30.18 11.99 -13.48
CA TYR A 692 28.81 11.91 -13.98
C TYR A 692 28.75 11.96 -15.51
N VAL A 693 27.85 11.17 -16.08
CA VAL A 693 27.52 11.20 -17.52
C VAL A 693 26.01 11.21 -17.76
N SER A 694 25.58 11.68 -18.92
CA SER A 694 24.17 11.66 -19.31
C SER A 694 23.67 10.24 -19.51
N ALA A 695 22.53 9.89 -18.90
CA ALA A 695 21.86 8.61 -19.10
C ALA A 695 20.89 8.63 -20.30
N ASN A 696 21.15 9.47 -21.29
CA ASN A 696 20.37 9.54 -22.52
C ASN A 696 20.69 8.33 -23.42
N LYS A 697 19.66 7.57 -23.81
CA LYS A 697 19.74 6.35 -24.63
C LYS A 697 20.26 6.58 -26.05
N LYS A 698 20.33 7.83 -26.52
CA LYS A 698 20.99 8.21 -27.79
C LYS A 698 22.50 8.38 -27.65
N LEU A 699 22.98 8.57 -26.42
CA LEU A 699 24.39 8.84 -26.13
C LEU A 699 25.11 7.58 -25.61
N VAL A 700 24.41 6.77 -24.82
CA VAL A 700 24.98 5.56 -24.19
C VAL A 700 24.03 4.36 -24.30
N LEU A 701 24.63 3.17 -24.41
CA LEU A 701 23.95 1.87 -24.50
C LEU A 701 24.33 1.03 -23.28
N ALA A 702 23.36 0.59 -22.48
CA ALA A 702 23.64 -0.36 -21.42
C ALA A 702 24.17 -1.68 -22.01
N THR A 703 25.25 -2.20 -21.44
CA THR A 703 25.90 -3.44 -21.88
C THR A 703 25.87 -4.54 -20.82
N LYS A 704 25.72 -4.18 -19.55
CA LYS A 704 25.54 -5.11 -18.42
C LYS A 704 24.69 -4.43 -17.38
N TYR A 705 23.65 -5.10 -16.89
CA TYR A 705 22.82 -4.60 -15.80
C TYR A 705 23.35 -5.02 -14.44
#